data_AF-A0A9X3S763-F1
#
_entry.id   AF-A0A9X3S763-F1
#
_cell.length_a   1.000
_cell.length_b   1.000
_cell.length_c   1.000
_cell.angle_alpha   90.00
_cell.angle_beta   90.00
_cell.angle_gamma   90.00
#
_symmetry.space_group_name_H-M   'P 1'
#
loop_
_entity.id
_entity.type
_entity.pdbx_description
1 polymer ?
#
loop_
_entity_poly.entity_id
_entity_poly.type
_entity_poly.pdbx_seq_one_letter_code
_entity_poly.pdbx_strand_id
1 'polypeptide(L)'
;MRLLVLAFVAAVVSPSVAGAQGRSPLETPDAVKTVRVHVDGAVALSKLESEGFDFSGGVVRVPDGIEVDAIVTDQQELDLIARGAEVVEPGEEFKWKTVKRASFAAPQAVLPRPPEPTVRIVRADWFTTKGQGFLYVEARTTQGEQTNPIVGMTLENDQGPGTEFISARTMSRFVDSGVYMFHRNLFKLAKRPDKIRVSSSTGGVATGPVSNWLEDVTPMDAAPGYLHDFVDDYKTPQQVYGRFEQIAQQYPAIAEIVPLKNKTNGYQRKAQATIGGTGQAAVVISSAAWGQDGGNDITVEFVNRPGADLPLSVSVTGKAVRVLLAKDAAGALASTAAQVAAALETGSGGLIDRAHPYRTNAGTGIVQPTTAPVALTDFLDQKRVGAPAGDPPRGPYTIRALRIGKFRDGTKPGVLIQANDHAREWVPITITLETAERLVRNYATDPETKKIVDNTDIFLIPSNNPDGANYSFYNFASQRRNMTNHCDDANADPARRNAWGVDLNRNYSVASGFDGYDGASTSCTSDTYQGPAELSEPESQNIIDLVQRNRNIKFMMSVHSNGGQLFWQPGAYIANGRITTPRPPLGHEAYYWQSADRILSQVRAERQTVVTPENVGGSSDVLYSSAGNVREELYFNYGVFAFGWEVGGSVYNTATGNFQEGSFQPPWVGDPNVVSGHSETMEYANGVMEMFRIADDWAADKTPATSTLTPSAQSDSPKGVRFEVSEPATVYYTTDGSTPTIDSPRYKQTEFREPGETLWVEQTTTFKWFSVDAAGNLEPMRSATVQIGENGGVGGAVPATLALTLSGPASFGAFTPGVAKDYTTTTNANVISTAGDAALTVSDPGRLMNGTFALPSPLEVAFSKAAWTAPVSNDPVTITFKQHIGATDALRTGAYSKTLTFTLSTTTP
;
A
#
# COMPACT_ATOMS: atom_id res chain seq x y z
N MET A 1 22.03 38.68 -27.93
CA MET A 1 21.54 39.62 -28.96
C MET A 1 22.50 39.58 -30.15
N ARG A 2 22.04 39.11 -31.32
CA ARG A 2 22.79 38.95 -32.61
C ARG A 2 23.91 37.87 -32.58
N LEU A 3 23.73 36.74 -33.28
CA LEU A 3 23.90 36.44 -34.73
C LEU A 3 25.38 36.33 -35.16
N LEU A 4 25.85 35.51 -36.11
CA LEU A 4 25.50 34.24 -36.82
C LEU A 4 26.50 34.15 -38.04
N VAL A 5 26.45 33.08 -38.85
CA VAL A 5 27.11 32.89 -40.19
C VAL A 5 28.58 32.42 -40.11
N LEU A 6 28.97 31.18 -40.49
CA LEU A 6 29.12 30.53 -41.83
C LEU A 6 30.20 31.19 -42.74
N ALA A 7 30.96 30.54 -43.64
CA ALA A 7 31.19 29.11 -44.00
C ALA A 7 32.38 28.99 -45.00
N PHE A 8 33.06 27.81 -45.08
CA PHE A 8 33.71 27.16 -46.27
C PHE A 8 34.82 27.92 -47.09
N VAL A 9 35.80 27.32 -47.80
CA VAL A 9 36.43 25.97 -47.87
C VAL A 9 37.76 26.01 -48.71
N ALA A 10 38.53 24.90 -48.71
CA ALA A 10 39.63 24.50 -49.63
C ALA A 10 41.07 24.99 -49.37
N ALA A 11 42.16 24.28 -49.73
CA ALA A 11 42.54 22.86 -49.86
C ALA A 11 43.93 22.79 -50.55
N VAL A 12 44.91 22.03 -50.03
CA VAL A 12 46.18 21.67 -50.72
C VAL A 12 46.59 20.25 -50.31
N VAL A 13 47.30 19.50 -51.17
CA VAL A 13 47.38 18.02 -51.15
C VAL A 13 48.81 17.45 -51.22
N SER A 14 49.06 16.37 -50.44
CA SER A 14 50.09 15.30 -50.59
C SER A 14 51.58 15.55 -50.23
N PRO A 15 52.40 14.48 -49.96
CA PRO A 15 52.08 13.02 -49.88
C PRO A 15 52.64 12.20 -48.67
N SER A 16 51.91 11.12 -48.34
CA SER A 16 52.32 9.77 -47.86
C SER A 16 53.47 9.50 -46.85
N VAL A 17 53.12 8.85 -45.74
CA VAL A 17 53.79 7.63 -45.21
C VAL A 17 52.69 6.63 -44.79
N ALA A 18 52.90 5.32 -45.00
CA ALA A 18 51.91 4.28 -44.71
C ALA A 18 52.12 3.61 -43.34
N GLY A 19 51.03 3.25 -42.66
CA GLY A 19 51.05 2.44 -41.44
C GLY A 19 49.65 2.30 -40.79
N ALA A 20 49.29 1.08 -40.39
CA ALA A 20 48.04 0.70 -39.70
C ALA A 20 46.71 1.01 -40.43
N GLN A 21 46.17 0.03 -41.15
CA GLN A 21 44.71 -0.02 -41.39
C GLN A 21 44.00 -0.28 -40.06
N GLY A 22 43.04 0.59 -39.73
CA GLY A 22 42.34 0.56 -38.44
C GLY A 22 41.49 -0.68 -38.25
N ARG A 23 41.42 -1.15 -37.00
CA ARG A 23 40.30 -1.99 -36.55
C ARG A 23 38.99 -1.22 -36.70
N SER A 24 37.89 -1.92 -36.96
CA SER A 24 36.54 -1.34 -36.83
C SER A 24 36.44 -0.62 -35.48
N PRO A 25 35.93 0.62 -35.42
CA PRO A 25 35.71 1.27 -34.13
C PRO A 25 34.75 0.41 -33.32
N LEU A 26 35.18 0.01 -32.12
CA LEU A 26 34.23 -0.33 -31.07
C LEU A 26 33.43 0.95 -30.83
N GLU A 27 32.11 0.83 -30.96
CA GLU A 27 31.19 1.93 -30.69
C GLU A 27 31.51 2.53 -29.31
N THR A 28 31.53 3.86 -29.25
CA THR A 28 31.44 4.58 -27.98
C THR A 28 30.31 3.99 -27.15
N PRO A 29 30.45 3.85 -25.82
CA PRO A 29 29.36 3.34 -25.01
C PRO A 29 28.12 4.20 -25.27
N ASP A 30 27.01 3.57 -25.66
CA ASP A 30 25.73 4.26 -25.68
C ASP A 30 25.49 4.80 -24.27
N ALA A 31 25.46 6.12 -24.16
CA ALA A 31 25.09 6.77 -22.92
C ALA A 31 23.59 6.52 -22.74
N VAL A 32 23.25 5.52 -21.93
CA VAL A 32 21.89 5.39 -21.44
C VAL A 32 21.53 6.63 -20.63
N LYS A 33 20.36 7.15 -20.88
CA LYS A 33 19.76 8.27 -20.17
C LYS A 33 18.45 7.81 -19.56
N THR A 34 18.08 8.45 -18.45
CA THR A 34 16.73 8.33 -17.91
C THR A 34 15.83 9.28 -18.67
N VAL A 35 14.74 8.78 -19.24
CA VAL A 35 13.73 9.56 -19.97
C VAL A 35 12.38 9.31 -19.31
N ARG A 36 11.64 10.37 -18.97
CA ARG A 36 10.28 10.21 -18.42
C ARG A 36 9.32 9.92 -19.57
N VAL A 37 8.65 8.78 -19.49
CA VAL A 37 7.80 8.23 -20.55
C VAL A 37 6.40 7.97 -20.00
N HIS A 38 5.38 8.51 -20.65
CA HIS A 38 3.98 8.21 -20.34
C HIS A 38 3.49 6.94 -21.05
N VAL A 39 2.78 6.08 -20.32
CA VAL A 39 2.09 4.90 -20.86
C VAL A 39 0.68 4.76 -20.26
N ASP A 40 -0.31 4.40 -21.08
CA ASP A 40 -1.76 4.31 -20.75
C ASP A 40 -2.14 3.46 -19.51
N GLY A 41 -1.20 2.70 -18.93
CA GLY A 41 -1.41 1.88 -17.74
C GLY A 41 -0.50 0.65 -17.67
N ALA A 42 -0.64 -0.14 -16.60
CA ALA A 42 0.21 -1.31 -16.33
C ALA A 42 0.24 -2.34 -17.48
N VAL A 43 -0.86 -2.53 -18.21
CA VAL A 43 -0.90 -3.44 -19.38
C VAL A 43 -0.03 -2.92 -20.54
N ALA A 44 0.01 -1.61 -20.75
CA ALA A 44 0.89 -1.00 -21.76
C ALA A 44 2.36 -1.07 -21.32
N LEU A 45 2.62 -0.81 -20.03
CA LEU A 45 3.93 -0.95 -19.39
C LEU A 45 4.47 -2.38 -19.53
N SER A 46 3.71 -3.38 -19.05
CA SER A 46 4.01 -4.81 -19.10
C SER A 46 4.28 -5.30 -20.53
N LYS A 47 3.52 -4.80 -21.52
CA LYS A 47 3.82 -5.05 -22.93
C LYS A 47 5.19 -4.50 -23.34
N LEU A 48 5.51 -3.26 -23.02
CA LEU A 48 6.81 -2.65 -23.37
C LEU A 48 7.97 -3.31 -22.61
N GLU A 49 7.79 -3.73 -21.35
CA GLU A 49 8.76 -4.55 -20.60
C GLU A 49 9.01 -5.90 -21.28
N SER A 50 7.95 -6.56 -21.77
CA SER A 50 8.06 -7.81 -22.53
C SER A 50 8.82 -7.64 -23.86
N GLU A 51 8.75 -6.44 -24.44
CA GLU A 51 9.46 -6.02 -25.65
C GLU A 51 10.91 -5.57 -25.37
N GLY A 52 11.32 -5.48 -24.10
CA GLY A 52 12.71 -5.26 -23.68
C GLY A 52 13.06 -3.82 -23.27
N PHE A 53 12.07 -2.98 -22.98
CA PHE A 53 12.29 -1.66 -22.38
C PHE A 53 12.37 -1.74 -20.84
N ASP A 54 13.18 -0.87 -20.24
CA ASP A 54 13.44 -0.82 -18.79
C ASP A 54 12.84 0.46 -18.21
N PHE A 55 11.91 0.33 -17.26
CA PHE A 55 11.09 1.41 -16.71
C PHE A 55 11.26 1.63 -15.20
N SER A 56 12.41 1.18 -14.69
CA SER A 56 12.69 1.16 -13.26
C SER A 56 13.19 2.48 -12.67
N GLY A 57 13.43 3.52 -13.48
CA GLY A 57 14.18 4.71 -13.06
C GLY A 57 13.55 5.57 -11.98
N GLY A 58 12.27 5.32 -11.69
CA GLY A 58 11.33 6.18 -11.00
C GLY A 58 9.94 5.95 -11.61
N VAL A 59 8.87 5.99 -10.81
CA VAL A 59 7.50 5.76 -11.29
C VAL A 59 6.56 6.77 -10.65
N VAL A 60 5.95 7.62 -11.49
CA VAL A 60 4.99 8.65 -11.11
C VAL A 60 3.68 8.37 -11.81
N ARG A 61 2.66 7.86 -11.10
CA ARG A 61 1.37 7.59 -11.74
C ARG A 61 0.54 8.87 -11.90
N VAL A 62 0.08 9.12 -13.13
CA VAL A 62 -0.58 10.36 -13.58
C VAL A 62 -2.04 10.10 -14.01
N PRO A 63 -2.86 11.11 -14.38
CA PRO A 63 -4.31 10.95 -14.47
C PRO A 63 -4.87 9.98 -15.52
N ASP A 64 -4.10 9.71 -16.56
CA ASP A 64 -4.44 8.89 -17.73
C ASP A 64 -3.45 7.74 -17.99
N GLY A 65 -2.53 7.49 -17.06
CA GLY A 65 -1.51 6.45 -17.22
C GLY A 65 -0.48 6.39 -16.10
N ILE A 66 0.72 5.93 -16.47
CA ILE A 66 1.89 5.87 -15.60
C ILE A 66 3.00 6.63 -16.33
N GLU A 67 3.54 7.68 -15.70
CA GLU A 67 4.86 8.17 -16.08
C GLU A 67 5.89 7.24 -15.44
N VAL A 68 6.75 6.68 -16.27
CA VAL A 68 7.83 5.79 -15.88
C VAL A 68 9.13 6.33 -16.42
N ASP A 69 10.16 6.26 -15.60
CA ASP A 69 11.50 6.64 -16.02
C ASP A 69 12.15 5.47 -16.74
N ALA A 70 12.14 5.58 -18.07
CA ALA A 70 12.73 4.64 -18.97
C ALA A 70 14.27 4.81 -18.99
N ILE A 71 15.02 3.76 -18.71
CA ILE A 71 16.49 3.75 -18.90
C ILE A 71 16.77 3.30 -20.34
N VAL A 72 17.14 4.26 -21.19
CA VAL A 72 17.16 4.04 -22.65
C VAL A 72 18.40 4.63 -23.29
N THR A 73 18.92 3.97 -24.32
CA THR A 73 19.81 4.63 -25.30
C THR A 73 18.99 5.56 -26.20
N ASP A 74 19.65 6.49 -26.90
CA ASP A 74 18.99 7.38 -27.87
C ASP A 74 18.19 6.61 -28.94
N GLN A 75 18.60 5.39 -29.30
CA GLN A 75 17.85 4.54 -30.24
C GLN A 75 16.62 3.89 -29.57
N GLN A 76 16.72 3.47 -28.31
CA GLN A 76 15.58 2.89 -27.58
C GLN A 76 14.48 3.93 -27.29
N GLU A 77 14.85 5.19 -27.06
CA GLU A 77 13.91 6.32 -26.92
C GLU A 77 13.08 6.51 -28.21
N LEU A 78 13.73 6.51 -29.37
CA LEU A 78 13.04 6.58 -30.67
C LEU A 78 12.13 5.37 -30.91
N ASP A 79 12.56 4.18 -30.50
CA ASP A 79 11.77 2.95 -30.61
C ASP A 79 10.56 2.95 -29.65
N LEU A 80 10.64 3.62 -28.49
CA LEU A 80 9.50 3.85 -27.58
C LEU A 80 8.46 4.79 -28.18
N ILE A 81 8.90 5.93 -28.71
CA ILE A 81 8.04 6.90 -29.39
C ILE A 81 7.33 6.22 -30.57
N ALA A 82 8.04 5.40 -31.35
CA ALA A 82 7.46 4.62 -32.45
C ALA A 82 6.43 3.56 -32.01
N ARG A 83 6.42 3.17 -30.72
CA ARG A 83 5.46 2.20 -30.14
C ARG A 83 4.28 2.87 -29.42
N GLY A 84 4.21 4.19 -29.46
CA GLY A 84 3.10 4.98 -28.90
C GLY A 84 3.29 5.39 -27.44
N ALA A 85 4.51 5.34 -26.92
CA ALA A 85 4.83 5.91 -25.61
C ALA A 85 5.22 7.39 -25.77
N GLU A 86 4.66 8.29 -24.97
CA GLU A 86 4.92 9.73 -25.09
C GLU A 86 6.10 10.14 -24.21
N VAL A 87 7.16 10.69 -24.81
CA VAL A 87 8.33 11.23 -24.08
C VAL A 87 8.00 12.63 -23.57
N VAL A 88 8.17 12.85 -22.27
CA VAL A 88 7.86 14.12 -21.61
C VAL A 88 9.09 15.03 -21.61
N GLU A 89 9.02 16.13 -22.36
CA GLU A 89 10.04 17.19 -22.33
C GLU A 89 10.09 17.89 -20.96
N PRO A 90 11.26 18.28 -20.43
CA PRO A 90 11.38 18.86 -19.08
C PRO A 90 10.60 20.18 -18.91
N GLY A 91 9.38 20.09 -18.37
CA GLY A 91 8.58 21.24 -17.91
C GLY A 91 7.27 21.54 -18.65
N GLU A 92 6.73 20.64 -19.47
CA GLU A 92 5.34 20.77 -19.97
C GLU A 92 4.32 20.00 -19.13
N GLU A 93 3.15 20.63 -18.88
CA GLU A 93 1.93 19.95 -18.39
C GLU A 93 0.92 19.80 -19.54
N PHE A 94 0.52 18.56 -19.87
CA PHE A 94 -0.50 18.31 -20.90
C PHE A 94 -1.94 18.16 -20.34
N LYS A 95 -2.93 18.14 -21.25
CA LYS A 95 -4.38 18.09 -20.97
C LYS A 95 -5.09 17.11 -21.91
N TRP A 96 -6.40 16.83 -21.65
CA TRP A 96 -7.33 15.91 -22.35
C TRP A 96 -7.18 14.42 -21.90
N LYS A 97 -8.05 13.42 -22.16
CA LYS A 97 -9.50 13.36 -22.54
C LYS A 97 -10.23 12.14 -21.91
N THR A 98 -11.10 11.37 -22.59
CA THR A 98 -11.84 10.20 -22.00
C THR A 98 -12.45 9.21 -23.03
N VAL A 99 -12.55 7.91 -22.68
CA VAL A 99 -13.34 6.85 -23.38
C VAL A 99 -14.13 5.95 -22.35
N LYS A 100 -15.13 5.16 -22.79
CA LYS A 100 -16.22 4.55 -21.97
C LYS A 100 -16.44 3.03 -22.09
N ARG A 101 -16.90 2.37 -21.00
CA ARG A 101 -18.00 1.34 -20.82
C ARG A 101 -17.69 0.43 -19.60
N ALA A 102 -18.60 -0.26 -18.91
CA ALA A 102 -20.07 -0.21 -18.71
C ALA A 102 -20.43 -1.03 -17.43
N SER A 103 -21.60 -0.83 -16.82
CA SER A 103 -21.94 -1.24 -15.45
C SER A 103 -22.80 -2.51 -15.26
N PHE A 104 -22.84 -3.02 -14.02
CA PHE A 104 -23.83 -3.98 -13.52
C PHE A 104 -24.47 -3.51 -12.19
N ALA A 105 -25.59 -4.13 -11.79
CA ALA A 105 -26.57 -3.56 -10.84
C ALA A 105 -26.65 -4.29 -9.47
N ALA A 106 -27.39 -3.68 -8.54
CA ALA A 106 -27.64 -4.09 -7.14
C ALA A 106 -29.08 -3.66 -6.72
N PRO A 107 -29.54 -3.85 -5.46
CA PRO A 107 -29.46 -5.01 -4.56
C PRO A 107 -30.88 -5.45 -4.07
N GLN A 108 -30.97 -6.34 -3.06
CA GLN A 108 -32.21 -6.59 -2.31
C GLN A 108 -32.41 -5.61 -1.13
N ALA A 109 -33.65 -5.56 -0.61
CA ALA A 109 -34.12 -4.52 0.31
C ALA A 109 -33.55 -4.60 1.74
N VAL A 110 -33.22 -3.42 2.27
CA VAL A 110 -32.61 -3.17 3.58
C VAL A 110 -33.34 -1.97 4.21
N LEU A 111 -33.36 -1.86 5.54
CA LEU A 111 -33.88 -0.65 6.20
C LEU A 111 -33.12 0.60 5.72
N PRO A 112 -33.76 1.78 5.62
CA PRO A 112 -33.10 2.97 5.06
C PRO A 112 -31.96 3.44 5.96
N ARG A 113 -30.73 3.10 5.57
CA ARG A 113 -29.50 3.65 6.15
C ARG A 113 -29.40 5.15 5.83
N PRO A 114 -28.71 5.94 6.65
CA PRO A 114 -28.22 7.25 6.22
C PRO A 114 -27.47 7.10 4.88
N PRO A 115 -27.61 8.05 3.94
CA PRO A 115 -26.87 7.97 2.68
C PRO A 115 -25.37 7.98 2.97
N GLU A 116 -24.66 6.96 2.48
CA GLU A 116 -23.20 6.88 2.58
C GLU A 116 -22.56 8.16 2.00
N PRO A 117 -21.54 8.74 2.67
CA PRO A 117 -20.89 9.95 2.19
C PRO A 117 -20.29 9.70 0.80
N THR A 118 -20.78 10.46 -0.18
CA THR A 118 -20.38 10.28 -1.59
C THR A 118 -18.95 10.72 -1.86
N VAL A 119 -18.32 11.46 -0.94
CA VAL A 119 -16.90 11.81 -0.91
C VAL A 119 -16.33 11.42 0.45
N ARG A 120 -15.11 10.87 0.48
CA ARG A 120 -14.35 10.57 1.70
C ARG A 120 -12.93 11.07 1.55
N ILE A 121 -12.37 11.66 2.61
CA ILE A 121 -10.94 12.00 2.68
C ILE A 121 -10.24 10.74 3.19
N VAL A 122 -9.30 10.22 2.41
CA VAL A 122 -8.48 9.05 2.77
C VAL A 122 -7.37 9.53 3.72
N ARG A 123 -6.65 10.56 3.30
CA ARG A 123 -5.58 11.20 4.09
C ARG A 123 -5.35 12.65 3.67
N ALA A 124 -4.82 13.45 4.58
CA ALA A 124 -4.47 14.85 4.37
C ALA A 124 -3.28 15.19 5.29
N ASP A 125 -2.08 15.28 4.72
CA ASP A 125 -0.85 15.26 5.50
C ASP A 125 0.05 16.45 5.15
N TRP A 126 0.56 17.10 6.18
CA TRP A 126 1.42 18.27 6.10
C TRP A 126 2.87 17.94 6.45
N PHE A 127 3.82 18.34 5.61
CA PHE A 127 5.25 18.30 5.95
C PHE A 127 5.97 19.59 5.57
N THR A 128 7.18 19.72 6.11
CA THR A 128 8.14 20.76 5.71
C THR A 128 9.49 20.14 5.34
N THR A 129 10.13 20.73 4.33
CA THR A 129 11.51 20.42 3.91
C THR A 129 12.18 21.68 3.36
N LYS A 130 13.46 21.90 3.71
CA LYS A 130 14.26 23.09 3.38
C LYS A 130 13.50 24.41 3.57
N GLY A 131 12.70 24.51 4.65
CA GLY A 131 11.89 25.69 4.98
C GLY A 131 10.68 25.94 4.07
N GLN A 132 10.30 25.01 3.20
CA GLN A 132 9.07 25.04 2.39
C GLN A 132 8.02 24.09 2.98
N GLY A 133 6.73 24.45 2.85
CA GLY A 133 5.61 23.66 3.35
C GLY A 133 4.79 23.02 2.23
N PHE A 134 4.34 21.79 2.48
CA PHE A 134 3.57 21.00 1.51
C PHE A 134 2.42 20.27 2.20
N LEU A 135 1.27 20.24 1.50
CA LEU A 135 0.08 19.48 1.87
C LEU A 135 -0.16 18.41 0.81
N TYR A 136 -0.09 17.15 1.19
CA TYR A 136 -0.59 16.04 0.39
C TYR A 136 -2.05 15.72 0.75
N VAL A 137 -2.88 15.35 -0.23
CA VAL A 137 -4.26 14.90 0.01
C VAL A 137 -4.63 13.76 -0.91
N GLU A 138 -5.27 12.73 -0.35
CA GLU A 138 -6.03 11.72 -1.10
C GLU A 138 -7.51 11.74 -0.67
N ALA A 139 -8.40 11.66 -1.65
CA ALA A 139 -9.84 11.59 -1.39
C ALA A 139 -10.56 10.72 -2.43
N ARG A 140 -11.51 9.90 -1.97
CA ARG A 140 -12.33 9.01 -2.80
C ARG A 140 -13.70 9.62 -3.05
N THR A 141 -14.36 9.12 -4.09
CA THR A 141 -15.80 9.26 -4.26
C THR A 141 -16.42 7.93 -4.68
N THR A 142 -17.58 7.61 -4.10
CA THR A 142 -18.38 6.40 -4.45
C THR A 142 -18.83 6.36 -5.92
N GLN A 143 -18.67 7.48 -6.64
CA GLN A 143 -19.00 7.63 -8.05
C GLN A 143 -17.73 7.68 -8.94
N GLY A 144 -16.54 7.37 -8.40
CA GLY A 144 -15.26 7.55 -9.10
C GLY A 144 -15.07 6.64 -10.32
N GLU A 145 -15.83 5.56 -10.41
CA GLU A 145 -15.93 4.68 -11.60
C GLU A 145 -16.74 5.31 -12.75
N GLN A 146 -17.44 6.43 -12.53
CA GLN A 146 -18.19 7.11 -13.58
C GLN A 146 -17.24 7.80 -14.57
N THR A 147 -17.27 7.35 -15.82
CA THR A 147 -16.42 7.85 -16.91
C THR A 147 -17.09 8.87 -17.84
N ASN A 148 -18.37 9.21 -17.65
CA ASN A 148 -19.04 10.22 -18.48
C ASN A 148 -20.26 10.89 -17.82
N PRO A 149 -20.18 12.19 -17.47
CA PRO A 149 -18.92 12.95 -17.35
C PRO A 149 -18.00 12.26 -16.33
N ILE A 150 -16.68 12.41 -16.47
CA ILE A 150 -15.76 12.04 -15.38
C ILE A 150 -16.15 12.84 -14.14
N VAL A 151 -16.20 12.17 -12.99
CA VAL A 151 -16.37 12.85 -11.70
C VAL A 151 -15.04 13.51 -11.33
N GLY A 152 -15.00 14.84 -11.36
CA GLY A 152 -13.88 15.62 -10.86
C GLY A 152 -14.03 15.93 -9.38
N MET A 153 -12.91 16.14 -8.69
CA MET A 153 -12.89 16.58 -7.29
C MET A 153 -12.06 17.84 -7.14
N THR A 154 -12.34 18.65 -6.11
CA THR A 154 -11.63 19.88 -5.79
C THR A 154 -11.30 19.97 -4.31
N LEU A 155 -10.15 20.55 -3.98
CA LEU A 155 -9.65 20.78 -2.63
C LEU A 155 -9.71 22.26 -2.27
N GLU A 156 -10.32 22.58 -1.14
CA GLU A 156 -10.15 23.82 -0.38
C GLU A 156 -9.38 23.51 0.92
N ASN A 157 -8.63 24.47 1.46
CA ASN A 157 -7.99 24.36 2.78
C ASN A 157 -8.03 25.71 3.49
N ASP A 158 -8.00 25.70 4.82
CA ASP A 158 -7.81 26.94 5.60
C ASP A 158 -6.32 27.33 5.67
N GLN A 159 -6.00 28.48 6.27
CA GLN A 159 -4.63 28.94 6.54
C GLN A 159 -4.20 28.75 7.99
N GLY A 160 -4.78 27.78 8.69
CA GLY A 160 -4.61 27.52 10.12
C GLY A 160 -5.91 27.72 10.93
N PRO A 161 -5.89 27.37 12.23
CA PRO A 161 -7.10 27.28 13.04
C PRO A 161 -7.96 28.54 13.03
N GLY A 162 -9.24 28.37 12.68
CA GLY A 162 -10.24 29.46 12.68
C GLY A 162 -10.16 30.44 11.50
N THR A 163 -9.34 30.17 10.49
CA THR A 163 -9.31 30.95 9.24
C THR A 163 -10.28 30.40 8.20
N GLU A 164 -10.65 31.22 7.21
CA GLU A 164 -11.55 30.79 6.13
C GLU A 164 -10.86 29.86 5.13
N PHE A 165 -11.66 29.00 4.49
CA PHE A 165 -11.22 28.16 3.37
C PHE A 165 -10.81 29.04 2.18
N ILE A 166 -9.61 28.79 1.64
CA ILE A 166 -9.13 29.45 0.42
C ILE A 166 -9.71 28.78 -0.82
N SER A 167 -9.59 29.46 -1.97
CA SER A 167 -10.15 29.02 -3.26
C SER A 167 -9.83 27.57 -3.61
N ALA A 168 -10.87 26.89 -4.12
CA ALA A 168 -10.81 25.50 -4.56
C ALA A 168 -9.79 25.30 -5.70
N ARG A 169 -9.01 24.22 -5.60
CA ARG A 169 -8.09 23.73 -6.66
C ARG A 169 -8.55 22.36 -7.13
N THR A 170 -8.40 22.07 -8.42
CA THR A 170 -8.70 20.74 -8.97
C THR A 170 -7.84 19.66 -8.31
N MET A 171 -8.43 18.49 -8.07
CA MET A 171 -7.71 17.29 -7.70
C MET A 171 -7.56 16.33 -8.90
N SER A 172 -6.43 15.64 -9.00
CA SER A 172 -6.12 14.70 -10.09
C SER A 172 -6.74 13.33 -9.83
N ARG A 173 -7.58 12.84 -10.74
CA ARG A 173 -8.14 11.47 -10.69
C ARG A 173 -7.01 10.47 -10.92
N PHE A 174 -6.95 9.41 -10.12
CA PHE A 174 -6.01 8.32 -10.28
C PHE A 174 -6.75 7.01 -10.55
N VAL A 175 -6.27 6.27 -11.55
CA VAL A 175 -6.80 4.99 -12.04
C VAL A 175 -5.63 4.04 -12.20
N ASP A 176 -5.79 2.78 -11.81
CA ASP A 176 -4.77 1.75 -11.98
C ASP A 176 -5.37 0.48 -12.59
N SER A 177 -4.76 -0.03 -13.66
CA SER A 177 -5.27 -1.15 -14.46
C SER A 177 -6.79 -1.06 -14.77
N GLY A 178 -7.25 0.16 -15.10
CA GLY A 178 -8.65 0.46 -15.41
C GLY A 178 -9.60 0.62 -14.21
N VAL A 179 -9.14 0.41 -12.98
CA VAL A 179 -9.92 0.54 -11.74
C VAL A 179 -9.72 1.92 -11.12
N TYR A 180 -10.80 2.59 -10.68
CA TYR A 180 -10.67 3.87 -9.99
C TYR A 180 -10.06 3.68 -8.59
N MET A 181 -9.03 4.48 -8.31
CA MET A 181 -8.26 4.38 -7.09
C MET A 181 -8.66 5.49 -6.10
N PHE A 182 -8.32 6.75 -6.40
CA PHE A 182 -8.70 7.92 -5.60
C PHE A 182 -8.51 9.20 -6.45
N HIS A 183 -8.73 10.38 -5.88
CA HIS A 183 -8.14 11.62 -6.37
C HIS A 183 -6.98 12.03 -5.44
N ARG A 184 -5.84 12.48 -5.98
CA ARG A 184 -4.66 12.85 -5.19
C ARG A 184 -3.85 14.02 -5.75
N ASN A 185 -3.23 14.82 -4.88
CA ASN A 185 -2.20 15.82 -5.26
C ASN A 185 -1.30 16.19 -4.08
N LEU A 186 -0.08 16.64 -4.41
CA LEU A 186 0.79 17.41 -3.54
C LEU A 186 0.64 18.91 -3.84
N PHE A 187 0.39 19.73 -2.82
CA PHE A 187 0.26 21.18 -2.92
C PHE A 187 1.34 21.89 -2.10
N LYS A 188 2.13 22.75 -2.73
CA LYS A 188 3.04 23.66 -2.02
C LYS A 188 2.25 24.82 -1.41
N LEU A 189 2.32 25.03 -0.09
CA LEU A 189 1.61 26.11 0.61
C LEU A 189 2.56 26.89 1.54
N ALA A 190 2.26 28.18 1.74
CA ALA A 190 3.03 29.04 2.63
C ALA A 190 2.70 28.88 4.13
N LYS A 191 1.60 28.20 4.47
CA LYS A 191 1.11 27.98 5.84
C LYS A 191 0.49 26.59 5.97
N ARG A 192 0.66 25.96 7.13
CA ARG A 192 -0.02 24.72 7.52
C ARG A 192 -1.53 24.97 7.70
N PRO A 193 -2.42 24.21 7.03
CA PRO A 193 -3.85 24.22 7.34
C PRO A 193 -4.16 23.46 8.64
N ASP A 194 -5.28 23.79 9.28
CA ASP A 194 -5.93 22.95 10.29
C ASP A 194 -6.87 21.94 9.61
N LYS A 195 -7.65 22.39 8.61
CA LYS A 195 -8.64 21.59 7.90
C LYS A 195 -8.58 21.73 6.39
N ILE A 196 -9.07 20.69 5.73
CA ILE A 196 -9.39 20.66 4.31
C ILE A 196 -10.88 20.39 4.07
N ARG A 197 -11.39 20.86 2.93
CA ARG A 197 -12.68 20.46 2.38
C ARG A 197 -12.46 19.92 0.98
N VAL A 198 -13.04 18.76 0.69
CA VAL A 198 -13.01 18.15 -0.64
C VAL A 198 -14.43 18.09 -1.19
N SER A 199 -14.63 18.62 -2.39
CA SER A 199 -15.92 18.64 -3.08
C SER A 199 -15.85 17.87 -4.39
N SER A 200 -16.92 17.16 -4.74
CA SER A 200 -17.06 16.43 -6.01
C SER A 200 -17.98 17.19 -6.97
N SER A 201 -17.71 17.07 -8.28
CA SER A 201 -18.54 17.64 -9.35
C SER A 201 -19.97 17.11 -9.39
N THR A 202 -20.30 16.08 -8.61
CA THR A 202 -21.66 15.54 -8.43
C THR A 202 -22.34 15.98 -7.14
N GLY A 203 -21.72 16.90 -6.38
CA GLY A 203 -22.30 17.54 -5.20
C GLY A 203 -21.94 16.89 -3.86
N GLY A 204 -21.16 15.81 -3.85
CA GLY A 204 -20.61 15.24 -2.62
C GLY A 204 -19.55 16.15 -1.99
N VAL A 205 -19.54 16.27 -0.66
CA VAL A 205 -18.58 17.11 0.09
C VAL A 205 -18.12 16.40 1.36
N ALA A 206 -16.81 16.43 1.64
CA ALA A 206 -16.23 16.02 2.91
C ALA A 206 -15.37 17.16 3.50
N THR A 207 -15.23 17.21 4.82
CA THR A 207 -14.30 18.13 5.52
C THR A 207 -13.57 17.32 6.58
N GLY A 208 -12.25 17.50 6.70
CA GLY A 208 -11.39 16.71 7.58
C GLY A 208 -10.19 17.51 8.10
N PRO A 209 -9.56 17.05 9.20
CA PRO A 209 -8.34 17.65 9.74
C PRO A 209 -7.12 17.37 8.85
N VAL A 210 -6.05 18.11 9.07
CA VAL A 210 -4.73 17.86 8.48
C VAL A 210 -3.77 17.30 9.53
N SER A 211 -3.22 16.11 9.26
CA SER A 211 -2.17 15.46 10.05
C SER A 211 -0.79 16.04 9.73
N ASN A 212 0.20 15.82 10.59
CA ASN A 212 1.60 15.99 10.18
C ASN A 212 2.10 14.69 9.55
N TRP A 213 2.97 14.78 8.55
CA TRP A 213 3.68 13.65 7.96
C TRP A 213 5.10 13.62 8.48
N LEU A 214 5.45 12.53 9.19
CA LEU A 214 6.71 12.30 9.88
C LEU A 214 6.96 13.26 11.05
N GLU A 215 7.78 12.81 12.00
CA GLU A 215 8.17 13.57 13.18
C GLU A 215 9.51 14.31 12.98
N ASP A 216 9.72 15.37 13.76
CA ASP A 216 11.02 16.03 13.88
C ASP A 216 11.85 15.28 14.95
N VAL A 217 12.62 14.26 14.53
CA VAL A 217 13.49 13.48 15.41
C VAL A 217 14.96 13.96 15.34
N THR A 218 15.74 13.64 16.36
CA THR A 218 17.21 13.74 16.31
C THR A 218 17.74 12.45 15.68
N PRO A 219 18.59 12.50 14.62
CA PRO A 219 19.06 11.29 13.97
C PRO A 219 19.96 10.49 14.90
N MET A 220 19.95 9.16 14.79
CA MET A 220 20.63 8.26 15.74
C MET A 220 22.15 8.51 15.85
N ASP A 221 22.79 8.90 14.74
CA ASP A 221 24.22 9.20 14.67
C ASP A 221 24.62 10.58 15.22
N ALA A 222 23.67 11.47 15.56
CA ALA A 222 23.97 12.73 16.22
C ALA A 222 24.32 12.61 17.72
N ALA A 223 24.30 11.39 18.29
CA ALA A 223 24.68 11.16 19.68
C ALA A 223 26.18 11.50 19.91
N PRO A 224 26.56 12.26 20.96
CA PRO A 224 27.93 12.69 21.16
C PRO A 224 28.93 11.52 21.29
N GLY A 225 29.87 11.43 20.34
CA GLY A 225 30.88 10.36 20.30
C GLY A 225 30.42 9.08 19.62
N TYR A 226 29.23 9.06 19.02
CA TYR A 226 28.80 8.00 18.11
C TYR A 226 29.69 7.97 16.87
N LEU A 227 30.09 6.77 16.46
CA LEU A 227 30.96 6.54 15.31
C LEU A 227 30.10 6.16 14.10
N HIS A 228 30.26 6.91 13.02
CA HIS A 228 29.58 6.75 11.73
C HIS A 228 30.55 7.20 10.61
N ASP A 229 30.10 7.17 9.35
CA ASP A 229 30.87 7.61 8.18
C ASP A 229 32.10 6.71 7.92
N PHE A 230 31.83 5.41 7.77
CA PHE A 230 32.86 4.38 7.56
C PHE A 230 33.06 4.00 6.08
N VAL A 231 32.20 4.48 5.19
CA VAL A 231 32.24 4.17 3.75
C VAL A 231 32.74 5.40 2.99
N ASP A 232 33.83 5.24 2.25
CA ASP A 232 34.57 6.31 1.58
C ASP A 232 34.43 6.33 0.05
N ASP A 233 33.98 5.23 -0.57
CA ASP A 233 33.55 5.12 -1.97
C ASP A 233 32.55 3.95 -2.18
N TYR A 234 32.02 3.80 -3.39
CA TYR A 234 31.23 2.63 -3.78
C TYR A 234 32.07 1.35 -3.72
N LYS A 235 31.62 0.38 -2.91
CA LYS A 235 32.28 -0.91 -2.75
C LYS A 235 31.65 -1.99 -3.63
N THR A 236 32.48 -2.85 -4.23
CA THR A 236 32.01 -4.09 -4.86
C THR A 236 31.51 -5.09 -3.81
N PRO A 237 30.66 -6.06 -4.19
CA PRO A 237 30.22 -7.10 -3.25
C PRO A 237 31.40 -7.79 -2.53
N GLN A 238 32.49 -8.10 -3.24
CA GLN A 238 33.67 -8.76 -2.71
C GLN A 238 34.41 -7.93 -1.67
N GLN A 239 34.53 -6.62 -1.88
CA GLN A 239 35.12 -5.72 -0.91
C GLN A 239 34.29 -5.69 0.39
N VAL A 240 32.96 -5.64 0.28
CA VAL A 240 32.07 -5.70 1.46
C VAL A 240 32.11 -7.07 2.13
N TYR A 241 32.10 -8.17 1.38
CA TYR A 241 32.24 -9.53 1.93
C TYR A 241 33.58 -9.71 2.67
N GLY A 242 34.68 -9.24 2.11
CA GLY A 242 35.99 -9.26 2.77
C GLY A 242 36.02 -8.38 4.03
N ARG A 243 35.32 -7.24 4.03
CA ARG A 243 35.20 -6.41 5.23
C ARG A 243 34.30 -7.04 6.29
N PHE A 244 33.22 -7.72 5.90
CA PHE A 244 32.35 -8.50 6.79
C PHE A 244 33.12 -9.65 7.46
N GLU A 245 33.99 -10.35 6.74
CA GLU A 245 34.89 -11.36 7.33
C GLU A 245 35.82 -10.75 8.38
N GLN A 246 36.39 -9.56 8.11
CA GLN A 246 37.20 -8.84 9.09
C GLN A 246 36.38 -8.40 10.31
N ILE A 247 35.14 -7.94 10.13
CA ILE A 247 34.23 -7.60 11.25
C ILE A 247 33.97 -8.83 12.12
N ALA A 248 33.64 -9.98 11.53
CA ALA A 248 33.43 -11.22 12.28
C ALA A 248 34.68 -11.68 13.04
N GLN A 249 35.88 -11.47 12.48
CA GLN A 249 37.16 -11.76 13.16
C GLN A 249 37.51 -10.75 14.26
N GLN A 250 37.16 -9.47 14.09
CA GLN A 250 37.41 -8.39 15.05
C GLN A 250 36.43 -8.42 16.23
N TYR A 251 35.18 -8.84 16.00
CA TYR A 251 34.09 -8.80 16.97
C TYR A 251 33.39 -10.16 17.18
N PRO A 252 34.11 -11.30 17.35
CA PRO A 252 33.52 -12.65 17.35
C PRO A 252 32.48 -12.88 18.46
N ALA A 253 32.55 -12.09 19.54
CA ALA A 253 31.60 -12.13 20.64
C ALA A 253 30.18 -11.65 20.27
N ILE A 254 30.01 -10.99 19.13
CA ILE A 254 28.73 -10.47 18.61
C ILE A 254 28.53 -10.69 17.10
N ALA A 255 29.58 -10.92 16.30
CA ALA A 255 29.51 -11.06 14.85
C ALA A 255 29.97 -12.44 14.36
N GLU A 256 29.35 -12.98 13.31
CA GLU A 256 29.79 -14.19 12.59
C GLU A 256 29.39 -14.16 11.10
N ILE A 257 30.08 -14.95 10.27
CA ILE A 257 29.70 -15.15 8.87
C ILE A 257 28.79 -16.37 8.75
N VAL A 258 27.63 -16.19 8.14
CA VAL A 258 26.70 -17.27 7.76
C VAL A 258 26.82 -17.49 6.25
N PRO A 259 27.54 -18.54 5.79
CA PRO A 259 27.55 -18.89 4.38
C PRO A 259 26.17 -19.40 3.97
N LEU A 260 25.66 -18.94 2.84
CA LEU A 260 24.41 -19.44 2.27
C LEU A 260 24.69 -20.73 1.48
N LYS A 261 23.68 -21.59 1.40
CA LYS A 261 23.81 -23.01 1.04
C LYS A 261 24.16 -23.24 -0.43
N ASN A 262 23.45 -22.55 -1.31
CA ASN A 262 23.60 -22.67 -2.74
C ASN A 262 24.66 -21.69 -3.24
N LYS A 263 25.46 -22.11 -4.22
CA LYS A 263 26.36 -21.20 -4.92
C LYS A 263 25.61 -20.52 -6.06
N THR A 264 25.93 -19.25 -6.29
CA THR A 264 25.53 -18.52 -7.49
C THR A 264 26.10 -19.19 -8.75
N ASN A 265 25.58 -18.87 -9.94
CA ASN A 265 26.19 -19.34 -11.18
C ASN A 265 27.61 -18.80 -11.39
N GLY A 266 27.93 -17.65 -10.77
CA GLY A 266 29.23 -16.98 -10.81
C GLY A 266 29.28 -15.85 -11.83
N TYR A 267 30.13 -14.85 -11.57
CA TYR A 267 30.55 -13.85 -12.55
C TYR A 267 31.40 -14.53 -13.64
N GLN A 268 30.74 -15.24 -14.56
CA GLN A 268 31.35 -16.00 -15.64
C GLN A 268 30.39 -16.21 -16.82
N ARG A 269 30.94 -16.37 -18.02
CA ARG A 269 30.20 -16.69 -19.25
C ARG A 269 30.99 -17.70 -20.10
N LYS A 270 30.28 -18.44 -20.95
CA LYS A 270 30.92 -19.23 -22.02
C LYS A 270 31.58 -18.25 -22.99
N ALA A 271 32.75 -18.60 -23.52
CA ALA A 271 33.34 -17.81 -24.59
C ALA A 271 32.57 -18.03 -25.89
N GLN A 272 32.27 -16.96 -26.61
CA GLN A 272 31.46 -16.99 -27.83
C GLN A 272 32.05 -16.15 -28.97
N ALA A 273 31.56 -16.39 -30.19
CA ALA A 273 31.76 -15.51 -31.34
C ALA A 273 30.59 -15.64 -32.34
N THR A 274 30.40 -14.60 -33.16
CA THR A 274 29.53 -14.64 -34.35
C THR A 274 30.42 -14.50 -35.58
N ILE A 275 30.40 -15.49 -36.47
CA ILE A 275 31.24 -15.55 -37.67
C ILE A 275 30.34 -15.54 -38.92
N GLY A 276 30.68 -14.71 -39.92
CA GLY A 276 29.88 -14.57 -41.15
C GLY A 276 28.89 -13.41 -41.16
N GLY A 277 29.03 -12.44 -40.23
CA GLY A 277 28.16 -11.26 -40.12
C GLY A 277 26.89 -11.55 -39.33
N THR A 278 25.75 -11.01 -39.79
CA THR A 278 24.42 -11.18 -39.16
C THR A 278 23.35 -11.73 -40.12
N GLY A 279 23.74 -12.07 -41.35
CA GLY A 279 22.84 -12.61 -42.39
C GLY A 279 22.68 -14.12 -42.35
N GLN A 280 22.06 -14.70 -43.39
CA GLN A 280 21.79 -16.14 -43.49
C GLN A 280 23.05 -17.04 -43.52
N ALA A 281 24.24 -16.47 -43.72
CA ALA A 281 25.53 -17.16 -43.70
C ALA A 281 26.25 -17.07 -42.32
N ALA A 282 25.63 -16.44 -41.32
CA ALA A 282 26.23 -16.23 -40.01
C ALA A 282 25.98 -17.39 -39.05
N VAL A 283 27.03 -17.78 -38.33
CA VAL A 283 27.06 -18.84 -37.31
C VAL A 283 27.46 -18.22 -35.98
N VAL A 284 26.64 -18.42 -34.95
CA VAL A 284 26.95 -18.14 -33.55
C VAL A 284 27.55 -19.40 -32.94
N ILE A 285 28.62 -19.24 -32.17
CA ILE A 285 29.40 -20.34 -31.59
C ILE A 285 29.58 -20.06 -30.10
N SER A 286 29.32 -21.05 -29.26
CA SER A 286 29.61 -21.04 -27.82
C SER A 286 30.56 -22.17 -27.46
N SER A 287 31.50 -21.90 -26.56
CA SER A 287 32.42 -22.90 -26.03
C SER A 287 31.82 -23.70 -24.89
N ALA A 288 32.21 -24.97 -24.79
CA ALA A 288 31.84 -25.85 -23.69
C ALA A 288 32.49 -25.45 -22.35
N ALA A 289 33.68 -24.84 -22.40
CA ALA A 289 34.36 -24.29 -21.23
C ALA A 289 33.89 -22.86 -20.92
N TRP A 290 33.93 -22.45 -19.65
CA TRP A 290 33.80 -21.03 -19.31
C TRP A 290 35.01 -20.25 -19.84
N GLY A 291 34.86 -18.94 -20.06
CA GLY A 291 35.91 -18.09 -20.64
C GLY A 291 37.27 -18.27 -19.96
N GLN A 292 37.29 -18.16 -18.62
CA GLN A 292 38.49 -18.33 -17.81
C GLN A 292 39.01 -19.77 -17.73
N ASP A 293 38.17 -20.78 -18.02
CA ASP A 293 38.54 -22.21 -17.98
C ASP A 293 39.12 -22.69 -19.33
N GLY A 294 39.73 -21.77 -20.06
CA GLY A 294 40.26 -21.98 -21.41
C GLY A 294 39.18 -22.01 -22.50
N GLY A 295 38.02 -21.39 -22.28
CA GLY A 295 37.07 -21.06 -23.34
C GLY A 295 37.59 -19.92 -24.22
N ASN A 296 38.20 -18.89 -23.62
CA ASN A 296 38.81 -17.75 -24.30
C ASN A 296 40.06 -18.14 -25.15
N ASP A 297 40.62 -19.34 -24.93
CA ASP A 297 41.73 -19.89 -25.73
C ASP A 297 41.29 -20.53 -27.05
N ILE A 298 39.98 -20.74 -27.24
CA ILE A 298 39.45 -21.45 -28.42
C ILE A 298 39.45 -20.51 -29.62
N THR A 299 39.96 -21.00 -30.74
CA THR A 299 39.89 -20.31 -32.03
C THR A 299 39.10 -21.13 -33.04
N VAL A 300 38.29 -20.47 -33.87
CA VAL A 300 37.53 -21.10 -34.96
C VAL A 300 37.94 -20.46 -36.29
N GLU A 301 38.33 -21.28 -37.26
CA GLU A 301 38.66 -20.88 -38.63
C GLU A 301 37.74 -21.58 -39.63
N PHE A 302 37.14 -20.85 -40.57
CA PHE A 302 36.43 -21.42 -41.71
C PHE A 302 37.36 -21.44 -42.93
N VAL A 303 37.66 -22.62 -43.44
CA VAL A 303 38.77 -22.86 -44.38
C VAL A 303 38.26 -23.27 -45.76
N ASN A 304 38.65 -22.50 -46.78
CA ASN A 304 38.51 -22.87 -48.19
C ASN A 304 39.70 -23.74 -48.62
N ARG A 305 39.42 -24.90 -49.24
CA ARG A 305 40.44 -25.85 -49.74
C ARG A 305 40.51 -25.84 -51.27
N PRO A 306 41.69 -26.05 -51.88
CA PRO A 306 41.78 -26.30 -53.32
C PRO A 306 41.11 -27.63 -53.69
N GLY A 307 40.41 -27.69 -54.82
CA GLY A 307 39.65 -28.86 -55.29
C GLY A 307 38.17 -28.59 -55.53
N ALA A 308 37.44 -29.65 -55.86
CA ALA A 308 35.99 -29.75 -56.05
C ALA A 308 35.48 -31.06 -55.38
N ASP A 309 34.16 -31.21 -55.23
CA ASP A 309 33.51 -32.36 -54.57
C ASP A 309 34.06 -32.69 -53.18
N LEU A 310 34.37 -31.65 -52.38
CA LEU A 310 34.94 -31.81 -51.05
C LEU A 310 33.84 -31.82 -49.98
N PRO A 311 33.79 -32.80 -49.06
CA PRO A 311 32.78 -32.83 -47.99
C PRO A 311 33.10 -31.83 -46.87
N LEU A 312 32.06 -31.32 -46.20
CA LEU A 312 32.20 -30.55 -44.97
C LEU A 312 32.84 -31.44 -43.89
N SER A 313 33.81 -30.90 -43.16
CA SER A 313 34.48 -31.61 -42.06
C SER A 313 35.07 -30.63 -41.06
N VAL A 314 35.22 -31.05 -39.80
CA VAL A 314 35.90 -30.27 -38.76
C VAL A 314 37.19 -30.99 -38.38
N SER A 315 38.25 -30.21 -38.15
CA SER A 315 39.53 -30.70 -37.64
C SER A 315 39.93 -29.88 -36.43
N VAL A 316 40.50 -30.53 -35.42
CA VAL A 316 40.85 -29.91 -34.13
C VAL A 316 42.32 -30.16 -33.84
N THR A 317 43.03 -29.14 -33.35
CA THR A 317 44.44 -29.25 -32.93
C THR A 317 44.64 -28.38 -31.70
N GLY A 318 44.74 -29.02 -30.53
CA GLY A 318 44.69 -28.31 -29.24
C GLY A 318 43.36 -27.56 -29.09
N LYS A 319 43.42 -26.24 -28.94
CA LYS A 319 42.26 -25.34 -28.85
C LYS A 319 41.85 -24.71 -30.21
N ALA A 320 42.55 -25.02 -31.30
CA ALA A 320 42.22 -24.53 -32.63
C ALA A 320 41.23 -25.49 -33.34
N VAL A 321 40.06 -24.97 -33.68
CA VAL A 321 38.99 -25.65 -34.44
C VAL A 321 38.98 -25.10 -35.85
N ARG A 322 39.07 -25.97 -36.86
CA ARG A 322 39.07 -25.58 -38.28
C ARG A 322 37.96 -26.30 -39.02
N VAL A 323 36.98 -25.54 -39.49
CA VAL A 323 35.89 -26.02 -40.34
C VAL A 323 36.36 -26.00 -41.79
N LEU A 324 36.59 -27.18 -42.35
CA LEU A 324 36.98 -27.36 -43.74
C LEU A 324 35.70 -27.37 -44.59
N LEU A 325 35.38 -26.22 -45.21
CA LEU A 325 34.12 -26.00 -45.92
C LEU A 325 33.94 -26.99 -47.09
N ALA A 326 32.69 -27.34 -47.38
CA ALA A 326 32.34 -28.20 -48.51
C ALA A 326 32.46 -27.47 -49.84
N LYS A 327 32.69 -28.24 -50.91
CA LYS A 327 32.63 -27.77 -52.29
C LYS A 327 31.80 -28.69 -53.17
N ASP A 328 31.10 -28.09 -54.11
CA ASP A 328 30.40 -28.81 -55.18
C ASP A 328 31.37 -29.27 -56.30
N ALA A 329 30.81 -29.92 -57.32
CA ALA A 329 31.53 -30.41 -58.50
C ALA A 329 32.15 -29.28 -59.36
N ALA A 330 31.67 -28.04 -59.22
CA ALA A 330 32.26 -26.87 -59.87
C ALA A 330 33.39 -26.22 -59.04
N GLY A 331 33.62 -26.70 -57.81
CA GLY A 331 34.59 -26.15 -56.88
C GLY A 331 34.12 -24.91 -56.13
N ALA A 332 32.83 -24.56 -56.22
CA ALA A 332 32.22 -23.49 -55.46
C ALA A 332 31.89 -23.94 -54.03
N LEU A 333 31.86 -23.00 -53.07
CA LEU A 333 31.54 -23.30 -51.67
C LEU A 333 30.08 -23.72 -51.54
N ALA A 334 29.83 -24.81 -50.80
CA ALA A 334 28.51 -25.45 -50.73
C ALA A 334 27.94 -25.58 -49.30
N SER A 335 28.72 -25.27 -48.25
CA SER A 335 28.25 -25.38 -46.86
C SER A 335 27.37 -24.21 -46.45
N THR A 336 26.16 -24.50 -46.00
CA THR A 336 25.28 -23.50 -45.37
C THR A 336 25.64 -23.26 -43.90
N ALA A 337 25.21 -22.13 -43.33
CA ALA A 337 25.46 -21.82 -41.92
C ALA A 337 24.87 -22.88 -40.97
N ALA A 338 23.68 -23.41 -41.27
CA ALA A 338 23.07 -24.50 -40.49
C ALA A 338 23.89 -25.80 -40.54
N GLN A 339 24.50 -26.12 -41.69
CA GLN A 339 25.39 -27.28 -41.82
C GLN A 339 26.70 -27.08 -41.05
N VAL A 340 27.29 -25.88 -41.10
CA VAL A 340 28.51 -25.54 -40.34
C VAL A 340 28.26 -25.58 -38.84
N ALA A 341 27.14 -25.05 -38.38
CA ALA A 341 26.69 -25.11 -36.98
C ALA A 341 26.64 -26.56 -36.47
N ALA A 342 25.86 -27.44 -37.12
CA ALA A 342 25.76 -28.85 -36.73
C ALA A 342 27.09 -29.62 -36.80
N ALA A 343 27.97 -29.27 -37.76
CA ALA A 343 29.31 -29.84 -37.87
C ALA A 343 30.24 -29.39 -36.75
N LEU A 344 30.09 -28.18 -36.20
CA LEU A 344 30.87 -27.68 -35.07
C LEU A 344 30.49 -28.39 -33.76
N GLU A 345 29.19 -28.55 -33.46
CA GLU A 345 28.74 -29.22 -32.24
C GLU A 345 29.21 -30.68 -32.18
N THR A 346 29.14 -31.38 -33.31
CA THR A 346 29.53 -32.81 -33.39
C THR A 346 31.02 -33.03 -33.64
N GLY A 347 31.69 -32.11 -34.35
CA GLY A 347 33.06 -32.28 -34.84
C GLY A 347 34.14 -31.51 -34.06
N SER A 348 33.78 -30.64 -33.10
CA SER A 348 34.74 -29.84 -32.32
C SER A 348 35.50 -30.62 -31.22
N GLY A 349 35.23 -31.92 -31.05
CA GLY A 349 35.83 -32.72 -29.97
C GLY A 349 35.40 -32.28 -28.57
N GLY A 350 34.22 -31.67 -28.43
CA GLY A 350 33.69 -31.16 -27.16
C GLY A 350 34.24 -29.79 -26.75
N LEU A 351 34.92 -29.06 -27.64
CA LEU A 351 35.32 -27.66 -27.39
C LEU A 351 34.14 -26.68 -27.54
N ILE A 352 33.18 -27.02 -28.39
CA ILE A 352 31.96 -26.25 -28.69
C ILE A 352 30.77 -27.16 -28.37
N ASP A 353 29.95 -26.75 -27.42
CA ASP A 353 28.73 -27.47 -26.98
C ASP A 353 27.44 -26.91 -27.60
N ARG A 354 27.49 -25.70 -28.15
CA ARG A 354 26.36 -25.02 -28.80
C ARG A 354 26.84 -24.17 -29.97
N ALA A 355 26.33 -24.45 -31.18
CA ALA A 355 26.54 -23.60 -32.34
C ALA A 355 25.28 -23.60 -33.22
N HIS A 356 24.83 -22.41 -33.62
CA HIS A 356 23.55 -22.22 -34.31
C HIS A 356 23.63 -21.10 -35.36
N PRO A 357 22.71 -21.05 -36.33
CA PRO A 357 22.53 -19.87 -37.17
C PRO A 357 22.27 -18.60 -36.35
N TYR A 358 22.61 -17.43 -36.90
CA TYR A 358 22.37 -16.18 -36.19
C TYR A 358 20.87 -15.90 -35.94
N ARG A 359 20.47 -15.92 -34.67
CA ARG A 359 19.09 -15.69 -34.19
C ARG A 359 18.08 -16.60 -34.90
N THR A 360 17.00 -16.02 -35.43
CA THR A 360 15.92 -16.72 -36.14
C THR A 360 16.24 -17.03 -37.61
N ASN A 361 17.48 -16.84 -38.06
CA ASN A 361 17.86 -17.18 -39.44
C ASN A 361 17.78 -18.70 -39.67
N ALA A 362 17.23 -19.12 -40.80
CA ALA A 362 17.23 -20.53 -41.20
C ALA A 362 18.64 -21.06 -41.55
N GLY A 363 19.66 -20.20 -41.59
CA GLY A 363 21.06 -20.58 -41.81
C GLY A 363 21.32 -21.10 -43.21
N THR A 364 20.57 -20.64 -44.21
CA THR A 364 20.60 -21.13 -45.60
C THR A 364 21.70 -20.51 -46.45
N GLY A 365 22.37 -19.45 -45.97
CA GLY A 365 23.42 -18.76 -46.69
C GLY A 365 24.72 -19.55 -46.69
N ILE A 366 25.44 -19.51 -47.82
CA ILE A 366 26.73 -20.18 -47.99
C ILE A 366 27.81 -19.47 -47.17
N VAL A 367 28.41 -20.21 -46.24
CA VAL A 367 29.47 -19.72 -45.35
C VAL A 367 30.73 -19.39 -46.16
N GLN A 368 31.28 -18.21 -45.90
CA GLN A 368 32.53 -17.75 -46.49
C GLN A 368 33.72 -18.10 -45.57
N PRO A 369 34.93 -18.32 -46.12
CA PRO A 369 36.10 -18.56 -45.30
C PRO A 369 36.46 -17.32 -44.46
N THR A 370 36.96 -17.55 -43.25
CA THR A 370 37.49 -16.50 -42.39
C THR A 370 38.85 -16.03 -42.90
N THR A 371 39.16 -14.74 -42.75
CA THR A 371 40.48 -14.18 -43.13
C THR A 371 41.62 -14.59 -42.19
N ALA A 372 41.29 -14.97 -40.96
CA ALA A 372 42.17 -15.54 -39.94
C ALA A 372 41.34 -16.33 -38.91
N PRO A 373 41.93 -17.18 -38.06
CA PRO A 373 41.23 -17.80 -36.94
C PRO A 373 40.60 -16.76 -35.99
N VAL A 374 39.33 -16.94 -35.66
CA VAL A 374 38.55 -16.06 -34.77
C VAL A 374 38.61 -16.63 -33.35
N ALA A 375 39.16 -15.88 -32.40
CA ALA A 375 39.12 -16.25 -30.99
C ALA A 375 37.69 -16.09 -30.44
N LEU A 376 37.25 -17.06 -29.64
CA LEU A 376 36.05 -16.91 -28.82
C LEU A 376 36.36 -16.02 -27.61
N THR A 377 35.37 -15.27 -27.13
CA THR A 377 35.52 -14.42 -25.93
C THR A 377 34.26 -14.44 -25.09
N ASP A 378 34.41 -14.49 -23.78
CA ASP A 378 33.31 -14.35 -22.82
C ASP A 378 32.90 -12.89 -22.58
N PHE A 379 33.64 -11.95 -23.17
CA PHE A 379 33.49 -10.49 -23.07
C PHE A 379 33.69 -9.91 -21.66
N LEU A 380 34.28 -10.66 -20.73
CA LEU A 380 34.42 -10.23 -19.34
C LEU A 380 35.84 -9.69 -19.06
N ASP A 381 36.88 -10.44 -19.40
CA ASP A 381 38.27 -10.04 -19.09
C ASP A 381 38.70 -8.74 -19.79
N GLN A 382 38.20 -8.48 -21.00
CA GLN A 382 38.57 -7.30 -21.80
C GLN A 382 38.09 -5.96 -21.21
N LYS A 383 37.12 -5.97 -20.29
CA LYS A 383 36.50 -4.75 -19.74
C LYS A 383 36.77 -4.49 -18.26
N ARG A 384 37.43 -5.40 -17.53
CA ARG A 384 37.83 -5.27 -16.11
C ARG A 384 38.95 -4.23 -15.86
N VAL A 385 38.95 -3.13 -16.59
CA VAL A 385 39.92 -2.04 -16.46
C VAL A 385 39.76 -1.40 -15.08
N GLY A 386 40.83 -1.40 -14.28
CA GLY A 386 40.82 -0.88 -12.91
C GLY A 386 40.42 -1.90 -11.82
N ALA A 387 39.98 -3.11 -12.19
CA ALA A 387 39.72 -4.17 -11.23
C ALA A 387 41.04 -4.72 -10.64
N PRO A 388 41.15 -4.99 -9.32
CA PRO A 388 42.32 -5.63 -8.74
C PRO A 388 42.58 -7.01 -9.35
N ALA A 389 43.84 -7.45 -9.39
CA ALA A 389 44.21 -8.75 -9.95
C ALA A 389 43.54 -9.90 -9.17
N GLY A 390 42.62 -10.61 -9.82
CA GLY A 390 41.83 -11.69 -9.22
C GLY A 390 40.48 -11.27 -8.63
N ASP A 391 40.14 -9.99 -8.63
CA ASP A 391 38.87 -9.44 -8.13
C ASP A 391 38.08 -8.83 -9.30
N PRO A 392 36.79 -9.18 -9.53
CA PRO A 392 36.06 -10.26 -8.86
C PRO A 392 36.64 -11.65 -9.14
N PRO A 393 36.43 -12.60 -8.21
CA PRO A 393 36.69 -14.00 -8.44
C PRO A 393 35.76 -14.54 -9.53
N ARG A 394 36.24 -15.56 -10.23
CA ARG A 394 35.54 -16.21 -11.33
C ARG A 394 34.95 -17.53 -10.86
N GLY A 395 33.82 -17.92 -11.44
CA GLY A 395 33.14 -19.17 -11.10
C GLY A 395 32.12 -19.03 -9.96
N PRO A 396 31.44 -20.14 -9.59
CA PRO A 396 30.32 -20.15 -8.64
C PRO A 396 30.70 -19.60 -7.26
N TYR A 397 29.97 -18.57 -6.80
CA TYR A 397 30.26 -17.86 -5.55
C TYR A 397 29.32 -18.27 -4.42
N THR A 398 29.81 -18.30 -3.17
CA THR A 398 28.97 -18.52 -1.98
C THR A 398 28.63 -17.18 -1.36
N ILE A 399 27.37 -16.76 -1.46
CA ILE A 399 26.84 -15.58 -0.74
C ILE A 399 27.00 -15.78 0.76
N ARG A 400 27.29 -14.70 1.49
CA ARG A 400 27.61 -14.70 2.92
C ARG A 400 26.81 -13.61 3.63
N ALA A 401 25.92 -13.98 4.54
CA ALA A 401 25.36 -12.98 5.44
C ALA A 401 26.36 -12.69 6.57
N LEU A 402 26.51 -11.42 6.96
CA LEU A 402 27.09 -11.07 8.26
C LEU A 402 25.97 -11.10 9.28
N ARG A 403 26.13 -11.91 10.33
CA ARG A 403 25.16 -12.02 11.41
C ARG A 403 25.69 -11.31 12.65
N ILE A 404 24.94 -10.35 13.17
CA ILE A 404 25.30 -9.51 14.33
C ILE A 404 24.23 -9.68 15.42
N GLY A 405 24.64 -10.11 16.61
CA GLY A 405 23.78 -10.24 17.78
C GLY A 405 24.54 -10.84 18.95
N LYS A 406 24.25 -10.39 20.18
CA LYS A 406 24.85 -10.96 21.38
C LYS A 406 24.35 -12.38 21.66
N PHE A 407 23.08 -12.62 21.39
CA PHE A 407 22.39 -13.90 21.54
C PHE A 407 21.92 -14.39 20.17
N ARG A 408 22.64 -15.39 19.64
CA ARG A 408 22.49 -15.93 18.27
C ARG A 408 21.90 -17.35 18.28
N ASP A 409 21.10 -17.65 19.29
CA ASP A 409 20.45 -18.94 19.57
C ASP A 409 18.98 -19.01 19.10
N GLY A 410 18.48 -17.94 18.47
CA GLY A 410 17.10 -17.82 18.01
C GLY A 410 16.11 -17.30 19.08
N THR A 411 16.57 -16.94 20.28
CA THR A 411 15.69 -16.36 21.32
C THR A 411 15.33 -14.89 21.09
N LYS A 412 16.09 -14.19 20.25
CA LYS A 412 15.88 -12.78 19.90
C LYS A 412 15.19 -12.64 18.53
N PRO A 413 14.36 -11.59 18.32
CA PRO A 413 13.79 -11.27 17.02
C PRO A 413 14.90 -11.11 15.97
N GLY A 414 14.77 -11.86 14.89
CA GLY A 414 15.67 -11.78 13.75
C GLY A 414 15.23 -10.69 12.77
N VAL A 415 16.20 -9.94 12.25
CA VAL A 415 15.98 -8.89 11.25
C VAL A 415 16.90 -9.16 10.06
N LEU A 416 16.32 -9.40 8.88
CA LEU A 416 17.05 -9.61 7.64
C LEU A 416 17.09 -8.31 6.82
N ILE A 417 18.27 -7.75 6.62
CA ILE A 417 18.50 -6.68 5.63
C ILE A 417 19.16 -7.32 4.41
N GLN A 418 18.46 -7.28 3.28
CA GLN A 418 18.89 -7.83 2.00
C GLN A 418 19.02 -6.69 1.01
N ALA A 419 20.20 -6.48 0.45
CA ALA A 419 20.47 -5.43 -0.52
C ALA A 419 20.78 -5.99 -1.91
N ASN A 420 20.55 -5.17 -2.94
CA ASN A 420 21.11 -5.35 -4.28
C ASN A 420 20.76 -6.74 -4.88
N ASP A 421 19.45 -7.04 -4.93
CA ASP A 421 18.89 -8.05 -5.85
C ASP A 421 19.05 -7.59 -7.30
N HIS A 422 18.85 -6.30 -7.57
CA HIS A 422 19.14 -5.72 -8.86
C HIS A 422 20.53 -5.09 -8.86
N ALA A 423 21.36 -5.54 -9.78
CA ALA A 423 22.81 -5.34 -9.77
C ALA A 423 23.29 -3.87 -9.87
N ARG A 424 22.58 -3.03 -10.63
CA ARG A 424 22.91 -1.61 -10.86
C ARG A 424 22.68 -0.70 -9.65
N GLU A 425 22.01 -1.19 -8.61
CA GLU A 425 21.60 -0.43 -7.44
C GLU A 425 22.76 -0.41 -6.44
N TRP A 426 23.68 0.56 -6.56
CA TRP A 426 24.96 0.52 -5.84
C TRP A 426 24.86 1.03 -4.39
N VAL A 427 23.99 2.00 -4.10
CA VAL A 427 23.81 2.58 -2.75
C VAL A 427 23.29 1.55 -1.71
N PRO A 428 22.37 0.62 -2.04
CA PRO A 428 22.00 -0.48 -1.12
C PRO A 428 23.19 -1.26 -0.56
N ILE A 429 24.24 -1.49 -1.37
CA ILE A 429 25.45 -2.20 -0.92
C ILE A 429 26.15 -1.42 0.20
N THR A 430 26.34 -0.11 0.03
CA THR A 430 27.04 0.74 0.99
C THR A 430 26.25 0.96 2.28
N ILE A 431 24.92 1.03 2.22
CA ILE A 431 24.04 1.11 3.41
C ILE A 431 24.26 -0.09 4.34
N THR A 432 24.36 -1.31 3.81
CA THR A 432 24.60 -2.51 4.65
C THR A 432 25.98 -2.50 5.32
N LEU A 433 27.00 -1.94 4.66
CA LEU A 433 28.33 -1.80 5.23
C LEU A 433 28.38 -0.74 6.34
N GLU A 434 27.82 0.44 6.09
CA GLU A 434 27.72 1.52 7.09
C GLU A 434 26.94 1.03 8.33
N THR A 435 25.83 0.34 8.12
CA THR A 435 25.03 -0.30 9.19
C THR A 435 25.87 -1.30 10.00
N ALA A 436 26.63 -2.19 9.32
CA ALA A 436 27.45 -3.19 9.98
C ALA A 436 28.54 -2.56 10.86
N GLU A 437 29.23 -1.53 10.37
CA GLU A 437 30.25 -0.82 11.13
C GLU A 437 29.63 -0.06 12.32
N ARG A 438 28.54 0.70 12.11
CA ARG A 438 27.80 1.40 13.18
C ARG A 438 27.47 0.46 14.34
N LEU A 439 26.93 -0.72 14.05
CA LEU A 439 26.57 -1.73 15.06
C LEU A 439 27.78 -2.21 15.88
N VAL A 440 28.88 -2.61 15.23
CA VAL A 440 30.02 -3.22 15.93
C VAL A 440 30.96 -2.20 16.58
N ARG A 441 31.08 -1.00 16.00
CA ARG A 441 31.96 0.07 16.50
C ARG A 441 31.40 0.71 17.75
N ASN A 442 30.07 0.89 17.82
CA ASN A 442 29.41 1.56 18.94
C ASN A 442 28.92 0.60 20.03
N TYR A 443 28.92 -0.72 19.83
CA TYR A 443 28.44 -1.72 20.81
C TYR A 443 29.01 -1.56 22.24
N ALA A 444 30.25 -1.07 22.37
CA ALA A 444 30.92 -0.89 23.65
C ALA A 444 30.71 0.49 24.30
N THR A 445 30.22 1.47 23.54
CA THR A 445 30.23 2.91 23.90
C THR A 445 28.86 3.56 23.87
N ASP A 446 27.96 3.13 23.00
CA ASP A 446 26.60 3.65 22.85
C ASP A 446 25.55 2.71 23.48
N PRO A 447 24.76 3.17 24.47
CA PRO A 447 23.72 2.37 25.11
C PRO A 447 22.64 1.86 24.15
N GLU A 448 22.26 2.64 23.14
CA GLU A 448 21.15 2.28 22.24
C GLU A 448 21.58 1.21 21.22
N THR A 449 22.77 1.36 20.63
CA THR A 449 23.40 0.31 19.79
C THR A 449 23.63 -0.95 20.62
N LYS A 450 24.04 -0.81 21.88
CA LYS A 450 24.17 -1.96 22.78
C LYS A 450 22.83 -2.66 23.01
N LYS A 451 21.75 -1.92 23.25
CA LYS A 451 20.38 -2.45 23.38
C LYS A 451 19.97 -3.21 22.12
N ILE A 452 20.16 -2.62 20.94
CA ILE A 452 19.91 -3.25 19.63
C ILE A 452 20.63 -4.59 19.51
N VAL A 453 21.96 -4.62 19.68
CA VAL A 453 22.76 -5.85 19.49
C VAL A 453 22.51 -6.89 20.59
N ASP A 454 22.14 -6.47 21.80
CA ASP A 454 21.77 -7.40 22.89
C ASP A 454 20.34 -7.97 22.74
N ASN A 455 19.46 -7.31 21.97
CA ASN A 455 18.05 -7.71 21.83
C ASN A 455 17.60 -8.13 20.43
N THR A 456 18.44 -8.06 19.41
CA THR A 456 18.12 -8.51 18.05
C THR A 456 19.13 -9.51 17.51
N ASP A 457 18.73 -10.26 16.48
CA ASP A 457 19.56 -11.20 15.73
C ASP A 457 19.61 -10.76 14.25
N ILE A 458 20.55 -9.88 13.94
CA ILE A 458 20.60 -9.14 12.67
C ILE A 458 21.33 -9.98 11.62
N PHE A 459 20.78 -10.08 10.41
CA PHE A 459 21.38 -10.71 9.25
C PHE A 459 21.53 -9.67 8.12
N LEU A 460 22.75 -9.40 7.67
CA LEU A 460 23.05 -8.44 6.61
C LEU A 460 23.58 -9.17 5.37
N ILE A 461 22.84 -9.11 4.26
CA ILE A 461 23.29 -9.57 2.93
C ILE A 461 23.57 -8.30 2.09
N PRO A 462 24.84 -8.00 1.77
CA PRO A 462 25.21 -6.75 1.11
C PRO A 462 24.92 -6.74 -0.39
N SER A 463 24.83 -7.92 -1.01
CA SER A 463 24.43 -8.10 -2.40
C SER A 463 23.92 -9.52 -2.60
N ASN A 464 22.61 -9.69 -2.78
CA ASN A 464 22.04 -10.99 -3.14
C ASN A 464 22.37 -11.37 -4.59
N ASN A 465 22.71 -10.39 -5.44
CA ASN A 465 23.15 -10.58 -6.83
C ASN A 465 24.62 -10.18 -7.05
N PRO A 466 25.61 -10.88 -6.43
CA PRO A 466 27.00 -10.47 -6.52
C PRO A 466 27.56 -10.59 -7.95
N ASP A 467 27.02 -11.51 -8.75
CA ASP A 467 27.52 -11.77 -10.11
C ASP A 467 27.06 -10.69 -11.09
N GLY A 468 25.78 -10.31 -11.02
CA GLY A 468 25.25 -9.18 -11.77
C GLY A 468 25.90 -7.87 -11.33
N ALA A 469 26.07 -7.65 -10.02
CA ALA A 469 26.66 -6.42 -9.49
C ALA A 469 28.09 -6.21 -10.01
N ASN A 470 28.91 -7.26 -10.05
CA ASN A 470 30.22 -7.20 -10.69
C ASN A 470 30.17 -6.90 -12.18
N TYR A 471 29.17 -7.42 -12.90
CA TYR A 471 28.96 -7.05 -14.30
C TYR A 471 28.52 -5.59 -14.46
N SER A 472 27.77 -5.05 -13.50
CA SER A 472 27.45 -3.61 -13.41
C SER A 472 28.72 -2.77 -13.23
N PHE A 473 29.55 -3.05 -12.21
CA PHE A 473 30.79 -2.32 -11.96
C PHE A 473 31.81 -2.38 -13.11
N TYR A 474 31.94 -3.53 -13.79
CA TYR A 474 33.08 -3.78 -14.70
C TYR A 474 32.75 -3.95 -16.19
N ASN A 475 31.48 -4.01 -16.61
CA ASN A 475 31.14 -4.34 -18.00
C ASN A 475 29.97 -3.54 -18.59
N PHE A 476 28.89 -3.37 -17.82
CA PHE A 476 27.64 -2.74 -18.24
C PHE A 476 26.86 -2.22 -17.02
N ALA A 477 27.06 -0.93 -16.71
CA ALA A 477 26.53 -0.26 -15.51
C ALA A 477 25.03 -0.52 -15.26
N SER A 478 24.20 -0.57 -16.30
CA SER A 478 22.76 -0.78 -16.19
C SER A 478 22.33 -2.22 -15.96
N GLN A 479 23.23 -3.19 -15.79
CA GLN A 479 22.86 -4.58 -15.49
C GLN A 479 21.92 -4.64 -14.29
N ARG A 480 20.70 -5.14 -14.50
CA ARG A 480 19.71 -5.36 -13.44
C ARG A 480 19.79 -6.79 -12.91
N ARG A 481 19.77 -7.76 -13.82
CA ARG A 481 19.57 -9.19 -13.54
C ARG A 481 20.83 -9.90 -13.06
N ASN A 482 20.72 -11.16 -12.65
CA ASN A 482 21.90 -12.02 -12.43
C ASN A 482 22.62 -12.34 -13.76
N MET A 483 23.59 -13.26 -13.75
CA MET A 483 24.41 -13.57 -14.93
C MET A 483 24.02 -14.88 -15.65
N THR A 484 22.93 -15.54 -15.24
CA THR A 484 22.50 -16.83 -15.80
C THR A 484 21.82 -16.67 -17.16
N ASN A 485 22.36 -17.30 -18.21
CA ASN A 485 21.77 -17.26 -19.55
C ASN A 485 20.83 -18.45 -19.78
N HIS A 486 19.52 -18.23 -19.65
CA HIS A 486 18.46 -19.20 -19.98
C HIS A 486 17.90 -19.03 -21.41
N CYS A 487 18.52 -18.23 -22.28
CA CYS A 487 17.99 -17.95 -23.62
C CYS A 487 18.18 -19.09 -24.63
N ASP A 488 17.19 -19.21 -25.49
CA ASP A 488 17.20 -20.00 -26.73
C ASP A 488 18.12 -19.39 -27.81
N ASP A 489 18.34 -20.13 -28.90
CA ASP A 489 19.27 -19.74 -29.97
C ASP A 489 18.88 -18.43 -30.68
N ALA A 490 17.58 -18.09 -30.66
CA ALA A 490 17.08 -16.81 -31.17
C ALA A 490 17.64 -15.60 -30.39
N ASN A 491 18.04 -15.81 -29.14
CA ASN A 491 18.41 -14.75 -28.20
C ASN A 491 19.79 -14.93 -27.53
N ALA A 492 20.48 -16.05 -27.73
CA ALA A 492 21.77 -16.38 -27.11
C ALA A 492 23.03 -15.89 -27.85
N ASP A 493 22.90 -14.87 -28.73
CA ASP A 493 24.03 -14.31 -29.48
C ASP A 493 24.86 -13.27 -28.68
N PRO A 494 26.19 -13.18 -28.90
CA PRO A 494 27.08 -12.24 -28.21
C PRO A 494 26.65 -10.79 -28.09
N ALA A 495 25.87 -10.24 -29.03
CA ALA A 495 25.39 -8.87 -28.95
C ALA A 495 24.30 -8.69 -27.88
N ARG A 496 23.49 -9.73 -27.62
CA ARG A 496 22.43 -9.74 -26.60
C ARG A 496 22.93 -10.02 -25.19
N ARG A 497 24.24 -10.20 -24.97
CA ARG A 497 24.82 -10.57 -23.67
C ARG A 497 24.49 -9.62 -22.49
N ASN A 498 24.10 -8.38 -22.76
CA ASN A 498 23.65 -7.44 -21.71
C ASN A 498 22.19 -7.64 -21.28
N ALA A 499 21.42 -8.44 -22.02
CA ALA A 499 20.00 -8.66 -21.76
C ALA A 499 19.72 -9.96 -20.96
N TRP A 500 20.70 -10.85 -20.86
CA TRP A 500 20.58 -12.13 -20.14
C TRP A 500 20.65 -11.95 -18.62
N GLY A 501 20.18 -12.99 -17.92
CA GLY A 501 20.01 -13.02 -16.47
C GLY A 501 18.54 -13.18 -16.10
N VAL A 502 18.29 -13.50 -14.84
CA VAL A 502 16.96 -13.49 -14.20
C VAL A 502 16.84 -12.29 -13.27
N ASP A 503 15.66 -11.67 -13.20
CA ASP A 503 15.33 -10.72 -12.15
C ASP A 503 14.99 -11.51 -10.88
N LEU A 504 15.91 -11.50 -9.91
CA LEU A 504 15.76 -12.26 -8.67
C LEU A 504 14.49 -11.88 -7.90
N ASN A 505 14.06 -10.62 -8.01
CA ASN A 505 12.85 -10.11 -7.36
C ASN A 505 11.59 -10.27 -8.24
N ARG A 506 11.65 -11.20 -9.22
CA ARG A 506 10.52 -11.79 -9.96
C ARG A 506 10.52 -13.33 -9.89
N ASN A 507 11.50 -13.95 -9.22
CA ASN A 507 11.73 -15.39 -9.24
C ASN A 507 11.09 -16.16 -8.06
N TYR A 508 10.38 -15.51 -7.13
CA TYR A 508 9.75 -16.17 -5.97
C TYR A 508 8.40 -16.81 -6.29
N SER A 509 7.94 -17.74 -5.44
CA SER A 509 6.79 -18.61 -5.75
C SER A 509 5.43 -18.00 -5.43
N VAL A 510 5.34 -17.12 -4.42
CA VAL A 510 4.05 -16.48 -4.09
C VAL A 510 3.71 -15.39 -5.09
N ALA A 511 2.53 -15.53 -5.72
CA ALA A 511 1.96 -14.57 -6.66
C ALA A 511 2.91 -14.27 -7.83
N SER A 512 3.42 -15.34 -8.43
CA SER A 512 4.37 -15.31 -9.53
C SER A 512 3.68 -14.94 -10.86
N GLY A 513 4.47 -14.65 -11.90
CA GLY A 513 3.90 -14.54 -13.25
C GLY A 513 3.44 -15.88 -13.82
N PHE A 514 3.83 -17.02 -13.21
CA PHE A 514 3.28 -18.34 -13.54
C PHE A 514 1.85 -18.52 -13.00
N ASP A 515 1.52 -17.89 -11.87
CA ASP A 515 0.15 -17.78 -11.32
C ASP A 515 -0.74 -16.78 -12.10
N GLY A 516 -0.17 -16.02 -13.04
CA GLY A 516 -0.89 -15.01 -13.84
C GLY A 516 -0.95 -13.60 -13.20
N TYR A 517 -0.14 -13.32 -12.19
CA TYR A 517 0.07 -11.95 -11.69
C TYR A 517 0.95 -11.14 -12.67
N ASP A 518 0.72 -9.83 -12.73
CA ASP A 518 1.36 -8.94 -13.71
C ASP A 518 2.69 -8.33 -13.20
N GLY A 519 3.51 -7.81 -14.13
CA GLY A 519 4.80 -7.18 -13.86
C GLY A 519 5.99 -8.12 -13.77
N ALA A 520 5.85 -9.34 -14.31
CA ALA A 520 6.92 -10.30 -14.51
C ALA A 520 6.88 -10.83 -15.96
N SER A 521 8.04 -11.12 -16.55
CA SER A 521 8.16 -11.46 -17.97
C SER A 521 8.65 -12.89 -18.19
N THR A 522 8.11 -13.57 -19.19
CA THR A 522 8.60 -14.88 -19.66
C THR A 522 9.68 -14.75 -20.76
N SER A 523 10.00 -13.54 -21.20
CA SER A 523 11.01 -13.29 -22.24
C SER A 523 12.40 -13.23 -21.63
N CYS A 524 13.30 -14.16 -22.00
CA CYS A 524 14.64 -14.31 -21.42
C CYS A 524 15.58 -13.09 -21.62
N THR A 525 15.18 -12.11 -22.42
CA THR A 525 15.91 -10.84 -22.65
C THR A 525 15.21 -9.62 -22.04
N SER A 526 14.08 -9.81 -21.36
CA SER A 526 13.35 -8.72 -20.68
C SER A 526 14.02 -8.37 -19.36
N ASP A 527 13.90 -7.12 -18.94
CA ASP A 527 14.49 -6.64 -17.68
C ASP A 527 13.81 -7.24 -16.44
N THR A 528 12.54 -7.62 -16.56
CA THR A 528 11.72 -8.29 -15.53
C THR A 528 11.59 -9.80 -15.77
N TYR A 529 12.55 -10.45 -16.45
CA TYR A 529 12.51 -11.89 -16.72
C TYR A 529 12.47 -12.72 -15.43
N GLN A 530 11.39 -13.48 -15.24
CA GLN A 530 11.12 -14.23 -14.00
C GLN A 530 11.91 -15.54 -13.85
N GLY A 531 12.67 -15.93 -14.87
CA GLY A 531 13.36 -17.22 -14.93
C GLY A 531 12.52 -18.33 -15.58
N PRO A 532 13.11 -19.52 -15.79
CA PRO A 532 12.42 -20.67 -16.40
C PRO A 532 11.38 -21.34 -15.49
N ALA A 533 11.48 -21.13 -14.17
CA ALA A 533 10.55 -21.63 -13.15
C ALA A 533 10.66 -20.79 -11.87
N GLU A 534 9.68 -20.89 -10.98
CA GLU A 534 9.77 -20.35 -9.62
C GLU A 534 10.95 -20.94 -8.86
N LEU A 535 11.66 -20.08 -8.13
CA LEU A 535 12.87 -20.39 -7.37
C LEU A 535 13.93 -21.12 -8.22
N SER A 536 14.02 -20.82 -9.51
CA SER A 536 15.05 -21.40 -10.40
C SER A 536 16.46 -20.96 -10.00
N GLU A 537 16.61 -19.76 -9.44
CA GLU A 537 17.91 -19.17 -9.17
C GLU A 537 18.40 -19.49 -7.74
N PRO A 538 19.67 -19.90 -7.58
CA PRO A 538 20.23 -20.26 -6.27
C PRO A 538 20.25 -19.10 -5.27
N GLU A 539 20.30 -17.85 -5.75
CA GLU A 539 20.21 -16.62 -4.96
C GLU A 539 18.84 -16.52 -4.26
N SER A 540 17.74 -16.68 -4.98
CA SER A 540 16.39 -16.64 -4.39
C SER A 540 16.15 -17.83 -3.44
N GLN A 541 16.61 -19.03 -3.80
CA GLN A 541 16.57 -20.20 -2.91
C GLN A 541 17.35 -19.99 -1.59
N ASN A 542 18.45 -19.22 -1.62
CA ASN A 542 19.28 -18.96 -0.44
C ASN A 542 18.55 -18.12 0.61
N ILE A 543 17.70 -17.18 0.20
CA ILE A 543 16.86 -16.37 1.11
C ILE A 543 15.84 -17.27 1.82
N ILE A 544 15.20 -18.17 1.07
CA ILE A 544 14.27 -19.17 1.62
C ILE A 544 14.95 -20.07 2.64
N ASP A 545 16.11 -20.64 2.28
CA ASP A 545 16.88 -21.52 3.17
C ASP A 545 17.37 -20.79 4.44
N LEU A 546 17.72 -19.50 4.34
CA LEU A 546 18.11 -18.68 5.49
C LEU A 546 16.93 -18.45 6.45
N VAL A 547 15.76 -18.06 5.95
CA VAL A 547 14.56 -17.82 6.78
C VAL A 547 14.00 -19.13 7.35
N GLN A 548 14.06 -20.24 6.60
CA GLN A 548 13.69 -21.57 7.10
C GLN A 548 14.58 -22.02 8.27
N ARG A 549 15.90 -21.82 8.19
CA ARG A 549 16.84 -22.15 9.26
C ARG A 549 16.72 -21.22 10.48
N ASN A 550 16.32 -19.97 10.29
CA ASN A 550 16.23 -18.95 11.34
C ASN A 550 14.79 -18.45 11.47
N ARG A 551 13.89 -19.31 11.97
CA ARG A 551 12.45 -18.98 12.16
C ARG A 551 12.18 -17.84 13.15
N ASN A 552 13.21 -17.37 13.87
CA ASN A 552 13.18 -16.16 14.67
C ASN A 552 13.25 -14.88 13.82
N ILE A 553 13.63 -14.94 12.53
CA ILE A 553 13.46 -13.81 11.60
C ILE A 553 11.97 -13.46 11.54
N LYS A 554 11.65 -12.24 11.98
CA LYS A 554 10.28 -11.65 11.99
C LYS A 554 10.19 -10.39 11.15
N PHE A 555 11.31 -9.77 10.85
CA PHE A 555 11.40 -8.55 10.05
C PHE A 555 12.34 -8.79 8.87
N MET A 556 11.98 -8.25 7.71
CA MET A 556 12.84 -8.24 6.54
C MET A 556 12.72 -6.91 5.82
N MET A 557 13.83 -6.39 5.30
CA MET A 557 13.88 -5.22 4.45
C MET A 557 14.70 -5.54 3.20
N SER A 558 14.05 -5.47 2.04
CA SER A 558 14.68 -5.52 0.72
C SER A 558 15.07 -4.11 0.32
N VAL A 559 16.37 -3.82 0.30
CA VAL A 559 16.93 -2.49 0.02
C VAL A 559 17.34 -2.42 -1.45
N HIS A 560 16.71 -1.50 -2.16
CA HIS A 560 16.80 -1.25 -3.60
C HIS A 560 17.13 0.22 -3.87
N SER A 561 17.45 0.56 -5.11
CA SER A 561 17.38 1.96 -5.57
C SER A 561 16.78 2.03 -6.98
N ASN A 562 16.00 3.05 -7.35
CA ASN A 562 15.77 4.30 -6.64
C ASN A 562 14.30 4.76 -6.70
N GLY A 563 13.96 5.76 -5.89
CA GLY A 563 12.69 6.48 -5.98
C GLY A 563 12.13 6.96 -4.65
N GLY A 564 12.76 6.60 -3.52
CA GLY A 564 12.30 7.01 -2.19
C GLY A 564 10.92 6.48 -1.85
N GLN A 565 10.74 5.16 -1.87
CA GLN A 565 9.48 4.50 -1.51
C GLN A 565 9.70 3.44 -0.44
N LEU A 566 8.79 3.33 0.54
CA LEU A 566 8.80 2.29 1.58
C LEU A 566 7.46 1.53 1.57
N PHE A 567 7.49 0.26 1.17
CA PHE A 567 6.28 -0.45 0.73
C PHE A 567 6.24 -1.93 1.11
N TRP A 568 5.03 -2.48 1.25
CA TRP A 568 4.77 -3.84 1.74
C TRP A 568 3.74 -4.56 0.85
N GLN A 569 3.00 -5.53 1.39
CA GLN A 569 1.96 -6.29 0.69
C GLN A 569 0.64 -5.48 0.65
N PRO A 570 -0.20 -5.58 -0.39
CA PRO A 570 -0.03 -6.42 -1.58
C PRO A 570 1.08 -5.93 -2.52
N GLY A 571 1.89 -6.89 -2.94
CA GLY A 571 3.03 -6.76 -3.85
C GLY A 571 2.66 -6.80 -5.32
N ALA A 572 1.59 -7.53 -5.65
CA ALA A 572 1.20 -7.86 -7.02
C ALA A 572 -0.33 -7.89 -7.19
N TYR A 573 -0.79 -7.77 -8.44
CA TYR A 573 -2.15 -8.02 -8.87
C TYR A 573 -2.24 -8.77 -10.19
N ILE A 574 -3.36 -9.42 -10.43
CA ILE A 574 -3.82 -9.80 -11.78
C ILE A 574 -4.41 -8.53 -12.42
N ALA A 575 -3.89 -8.14 -13.59
CA ALA A 575 -4.21 -6.86 -14.21
C ALA A 575 -5.71 -6.65 -14.47
N ASN A 576 -6.41 -7.67 -14.98
CA ASN A 576 -7.85 -7.58 -15.25
C ASN A 576 -8.65 -7.44 -13.94
N GLY A 577 -9.25 -6.26 -13.72
CA GLY A 577 -9.96 -5.93 -12.48
C GLY A 577 -9.04 -5.65 -11.27
N ARG A 578 -7.73 -5.53 -11.48
CA ARG A 578 -6.71 -5.22 -10.46
C ARG A 578 -6.84 -6.07 -9.19
N ILE A 579 -6.95 -7.39 -9.36
CA ILE A 579 -7.15 -8.35 -8.26
C ILE A 579 -5.81 -8.54 -7.55
N THR A 580 -5.59 -7.85 -6.43
CA THR A 580 -4.35 -7.96 -5.65
C THR A 580 -4.23 -9.31 -4.95
N THR A 581 -3.04 -9.62 -4.47
CA THR A 581 -2.89 -10.57 -3.35
C THR A 581 -3.67 -10.09 -2.11
N PRO A 582 -3.99 -10.97 -1.14
CA PRO A 582 -4.78 -10.59 0.03
C PRO A 582 -4.09 -9.46 0.81
N ARG A 583 -4.81 -8.37 1.11
CA ARG A 583 -4.25 -7.31 1.97
C ARG A 583 -3.86 -7.87 3.34
N PRO A 584 -2.78 -7.35 3.96
CA PRO A 584 -2.54 -7.56 5.38
C PRO A 584 -3.80 -7.23 6.21
N PRO A 585 -4.05 -7.94 7.33
CA PRO A 585 -5.08 -7.53 8.27
C PRO A 585 -4.85 -6.09 8.73
N LEU A 586 -5.93 -5.37 9.09
CA LEU A 586 -5.85 -3.94 9.41
C LEU A 586 -4.83 -3.63 10.53
N GLY A 587 -4.64 -4.51 11.50
CA GLY A 587 -3.60 -4.38 12.52
C GLY A 587 -2.17 -4.47 11.97
N HIS A 588 -1.92 -5.38 11.02
CA HIS A 588 -0.62 -5.48 10.35
C HIS A 588 -0.38 -4.27 9.44
N GLU A 589 -1.39 -3.82 8.69
CA GLU A 589 -1.27 -2.63 7.84
C GLU A 589 -1.03 -1.37 8.69
N ALA A 590 -1.72 -1.20 9.82
CA ALA A 590 -1.44 -0.14 10.78
C ALA A 590 -0.03 -0.23 11.40
N TYR A 591 0.50 -1.43 11.62
CA TYR A 591 1.85 -1.63 12.13
C TYR A 591 2.92 -1.30 11.08
N TYR A 592 2.67 -1.63 9.81
CA TYR A 592 3.48 -1.16 8.68
C TYR A 592 3.52 0.38 8.62
N TRP A 593 2.38 1.05 8.77
CA TRP A 593 2.32 2.52 8.82
C TRP A 593 3.09 3.12 10.01
N GLN A 594 2.91 2.57 11.21
CA GLN A 594 3.63 3.00 12.42
C GLN A 594 5.15 2.80 12.27
N SER A 595 5.57 1.68 11.67
CA SER A 595 6.98 1.39 11.39
C SER A 595 7.56 2.35 10.35
N ALA A 596 6.80 2.62 9.28
CA ALA A 596 7.22 3.54 8.22
C ALA A 596 7.39 4.97 8.72
N ASP A 597 6.48 5.46 9.58
CA ASP A 597 6.59 6.79 10.17
C ASP A 597 7.89 6.97 10.98
N ARG A 598 8.24 5.99 11.83
CA ARG A 598 9.51 5.97 12.58
C ARG A 598 10.74 5.95 11.66
N ILE A 599 10.78 5.00 10.72
CA ILE A 599 11.91 4.80 9.80
C ILE A 599 12.16 6.05 8.96
N LEU A 600 11.10 6.61 8.38
CA LEU A 600 11.20 7.76 7.49
C LEU A 600 11.45 9.07 8.23
N SER A 601 11.03 9.18 9.50
CA SER A 601 11.44 10.30 10.37
C SER A 601 12.96 10.33 10.56
N GLN A 602 13.60 9.17 10.76
CA GLN A 602 15.06 9.06 10.88
C GLN A 602 15.80 9.39 9.58
N VAL A 603 15.27 8.98 8.42
CA VAL A 603 15.79 9.41 7.10
C VAL A 603 15.69 10.93 6.93
N ARG A 604 14.51 11.49 7.25
CA ARG A 604 14.25 12.93 7.12
C ARG A 604 15.15 13.76 8.04
N ALA A 605 15.54 13.23 9.20
CA ALA A 605 16.34 13.95 10.18
C ALA A 605 17.76 14.34 9.70
N GLU A 606 18.36 13.58 8.78
CA GLU A 606 19.71 13.86 8.27
C GLU A 606 19.72 15.04 7.30
N ARG A 607 18.92 14.98 6.21
CA ARG A 607 18.98 15.96 5.11
C ARG A 607 17.70 16.73 4.85
N GLN A 608 16.62 16.44 5.58
CA GLN A 608 15.25 16.82 5.23
C GLN A 608 14.76 16.19 3.92
N THR A 609 15.30 15.03 3.56
CA THR A 609 14.78 14.14 2.51
C THR A 609 13.35 13.74 2.85
N VAL A 610 12.44 13.78 1.87
CA VAL A 610 11.03 13.43 2.10
C VAL A 610 10.61 12.32 1.16
N VAL A 611 10.49 11.12 1.73
CA VAL A 611 9.61 10.09 1.17
C VAL A 611 8.18 10.59 1.35
N THR A 612 7.53 10.92 0.24
CA THR A 612 6.20 11.55 0.26
C THR A 612 5.09 10.55 0.63
N PRO A 613 3.94 11.03 1.12
CA PRO A 613 2.79 10.18 1.45
C PRO A 613 2.29 9.24 0.33
N GLU A 614 2.42 9.61 -0.95
CA GLU A 614 2.14 8.70 -2.08
C GLU A 614 3.08 7.50 -2.14
N ASN A 615 4.31 7.66 -1.64
CA ASN A 615 5.41 6.71 -1.75
C ASN A 615 5.48 5.67 -0.61
N VAL A 616 4.40 5.54 0.16
CA VAL A 616 4.31 4.61 1.31
C VAL A 616 2.98 3.83 1.27
N GLY A 617 3.02 2.50 1.45
CA GLY A 617 1.82 1.65 1.38
C GLY A 617 2.08 0.24 0.82
N GLY A 618 1.01 -0.45 0.41
CA GLY A 618 1.15 -1.68 -0.38
C GLY A 618 1.83 -1.40 -1.72
N SER A 619 2.77 -2.25 -2.13
CA SER A 619 3.57 -2.08 -3.36
C SER A 619 2.73 -1.81 -4.60
N SER A 620 1.61 -2.53 -4.75
CA SER A 620 0.71 -2.37 -5.89
C SER A 620 0.04 -1.00 -5.93
N ASP A 621 -0.07 -0.32 -4.79
CA ASP A 621 -0.74 0.98 -4.64
C ASP A 621 0.24 2.13 -4.85
N VAL A 622 1.51 1.92 -4.45
CA VAL A 622 2.61 2.89 -4.50
C VAL A 622 3.33 2.83 -5.85
N LEU A 623 3.88 1.66 -6.18
CA LEU A 623 4.66 1.37 -7.38
C LEU A 623 3.74 0.78 -8.46
N TYR A 624 3.81 -0.52 -8.70
CA TYR A 624 3.05 -1.26 -9.72
C TYR A 624 2.97 -2.72 -9.27
N SER A 625 2.31 -3.59 -10.06
CA SER A 625 2.32 -5.02 -9.76
C SER A 625 3.72 -5.60 -9.90
N SER A 626 4.22 -6.29 -8.89
CA SER A 626 5.55 -6.93 -8.90
C SER A 626 5.42 -8.42 -8.63
N ALA A 627 4.95 -9.19 -9.62
CA ALA A 627 4.74 -10.63 -9.48
C ALA A 627 6.04 -11.37 -9.11
N GLY A 628 5.96 -12.35 -8.21
CA GLY A 628 7.10 -13.18 -7.80
C GLY A 628 8.18 -12.45 -7.00
N ASN A 629 7.82 -11.42 -6.21
CA ASN A 629 8.77 -10.67 -5.38
C ASN A 629 8.99 -11.31 -4.00
N VAL A 630 10.16 -11.05 -3.38
CA VAL A 630 10.58 -11.67 -2.11
C VAL A 630 9.65 -11.36 -0.93
N ARG A 631 8.95 -10.22 -0.95
CA ARG A 631 8.17 -9.73 0.20
C ARG A 631 6.82 -10.44 0.32
N GLU A 632 6.22 -10.80 -0.81
CA GLU A 632 5.02 -11.66 -0.83
C GLU A 632 5.35 -13.02 -0.21
N GLU A 633 6.41 -13.65 -0.71
CA GLU A 633 6.90 -14.94 -0.25
C GLU A 633 7.15 -14.96 1.26
N LEU A 634 7.94 -14.02 1.79
CA LEU A 634 8.28 -13.98 3.22
C LEU A 634 7.08 -13.62 4.12
N TYR A 635 6.14 -12.81 3.64
CA TYR A 635 4.92 -12.51 4.41
C TYR A 635 3.97 -13.71 4.45
N PHE A 636 3.57 -14.24 3.29
CA PHE A 636 2.52 -15.26 3.21
C PHE A 636 2.99 -16.66 3.64
N ASN A 637 4.21 -17.08 3.29
CA ASN A 637 4.70 -18.43 3.63
C ASN A 637 5.45 -18.49 4.98
N TYR A 638 5.96 -17.36 5.48
CA TYR A 638 6.83 -17.33 6.67
C TYR A 638 6.33 -16.47 7.84
N GLY A 639 5.36 -15.59 7.61
CA GLY A 639 4.82 -14.67 8.63
C GLY A 639 5.80 -13.57 9.03
N VAL A 640 6.66 -13.14 8.09
CA VAL A 640 7.65 -12.08 8.28
C VAL A 640 7.04 -10.74 7.88
N PHE A 641 7.18 -9.71 8.71
CA PHE A 641 6.92 -8.34 8.31
C PHE A 641 8.00 -7.89 7.31
N ALA A 642 7.72 -8.11 6.03
CA ALA A 642 8.65 -7.86 4.93
C ALA A 642 8.36 -6.52 4.23
N PHE A 643 9.35 -5.63 4.27
CA PHE A 643 9.36 -4.30 3.68
C PHE A 643 10.22 -4.31 2.40
N GLY A 644 9.83 -3.51 1.41
CA GLY A 644 10.66 -3.12 0.28
C GLY A 644 10.97 -1.64 0.41
N TRP A 645 12.21 -1.27 0.11
CA TRP A 645 12.68 0.09 0.32
C TRP A 645 13.55 0.53 -0.84
N GLU A 646 13.00 1.44 -1.65
CA GLU A 646 13.73 2.12 -2.71
C GLU A 646 14.37 3.38 -2.11
N VAL A 647 15.70 3.42 -2.09
CA VAL A 647 16.46 4.55 -1.53
C VAL A 647 16.59 5.70 -2.55
N GLY A 648 17.32 6.77 -2.21
CA GLY A 648 17.47 7.92 -3.11
C GLY A 648 16.18 8.74 -3.27
N GLY A 649 15.46 8.94 -2.18
CA GLY A 649 14.22 9.71 -2.16
C GLY A 649 14.40 11.21 -2.41
N SER A 650 13.34 11.83 -2.91
CA SER A 650 13.42 13.17 -3.49
C SER A 650 13.72 14.26 -2.46
N VAL A 651 14.68 15.13 -2.79
CA VAL A 651 15.06 16.28 -1.96
C VAL A 651 14.58 17.55 -2.62
N TYR A 652 13.93 18.43 -1.85
CA TYR A 652 13.47 19.71 -2.39
C TYR A 652 14.65 20.66 -2.64
N ASN A 653 14.91 20.98 -3.90
CA ASN A 653 15.99 21.87 -4.30
C ASN A 653 15.49 23.32 -4.31
N THR A 654 15.93 24.11 -3.33
CA THR A 654 15.52 25.52 -3.17
C THR A 654 16.02 26.45 -4.28
N ALA A 655 17.06 26.05 -5.03
CA ALA A 655 17.60 26.85 -6.12
C ALA A 655 16.79 26.70 -7.42
N THR A 656 16.24 25.51 -7.68
CA THR A 656 15.39 25.24 -8.86
C THR A 656 13.91 25.44 -8.58
N GLY A 657 13.48 25.29 -7.32
CA GLY A 657 12.07 25.35 -6.92
C GLY A 657 11.33 24.00 -6.99
N ASN A 658 12.04 22.93 -7.35
CA ASN A 658 11.48 21.60 -7.62
C ASN A 658 12.06 20.54 -6.68
N PHE A 659 11.39 19.40 -6.57
CA PHE A 659 12.01 18.19 -6.04
C PHE A 659 13.03 17.65 -7.03
N GLN A 660 14.15 17.14 -6.53
CA GLN A 660 15.16 16.44 -7.31
C GLN A 660 15.22 14.99 -6.81
N GLU A 661 15.05 14.06 -7.72
CA GLU A 661 14.98 12.62 -7.47
C GLU A 661 16.41 12.03 -7.41
N GLY A 662 16.54 10.84 -6.80
CA GLY A 662 17.79 10.09 -6.77
C GLY A 662 18.13 9.43 -8.11
N SER A 663 19.00 8.42 -8.07
CA SER A 663 19.28 7.57 -9.22
C SER A 663 19.88 6.23 -8.77
N PHE A 664 20.13 5.30 -9.69
CA PHE A 664 20.79 4.03 -9.36
C PHE A 664 22.24 4.19 -8.87
N GLN A 665 22.94 5.18 -9.45
CA GLN A 665 24.39 5.38 -9.34
C GLN A 665 24.70 6.88 -9.21
N PRO A 666 24.16 7.57 -8.19
CA PRO A 666 24.42 8.99 -8.00
C PRO A 666 25.92 9.23 -7.78
N PRO A 667 26.47 10.40 -8.16
CA PRO A 667 27.87 10.72 -7.89
C PRO A 667 28.16 10.54 -6.40
N TRP A 668 29.24 9.82 -6.05
CA TRP A 668 29.49 9.41 -4.66
C TRP A 668 29.50 10.60 -3.69
N VAL A 669 30.32 11.63 -3.95
CA VAL A 669 30.37 12.85 -3.12
C VAL A 669 29.22 13.82 -3.45
N GLY A 670 28.88 13.95 -4.75
CA GLY A 670 27.74 14.73 -5.28
C GLY A 670 27.57 16.15 -4.72
N ASP A 671 26.32 16.61 -4.64
CA ASP A 671 25.94 17.70 -3.73
C ASP A 671 25.27 17.05 -2.51
N PRO A 672 25.89 17.06 -1.32
CA PRO A 672 25.35 16.38 -0.15
C PRO A 672 23.97 16.92 0.25
N ASN A 673 23.64 18.17 -0.07
CA ASN A 673 22.35 18.77 0.27
C ASN A 673 21.21 18.34 -0.66
N VAL A 674 21.52 17.66 -1.77
CA VAL A 674 20.59 17.34 -2.85
C VAL A 674 20.71 15.87 -3.24
N VAL A 675 21.71 15.47 -4.02
CA VAL A 675 21.92 14.07 -4.46
C VAL A 675 23.40 13.70 -4.36
N SER A 676 23.70 12.68 -3.56
CA SER A 676 24.99 11.98 -3.57
C SER A 676 24.88 10.59 -2.94
N GLY A 677 25.67 9.63 -3.46
CA GLY A 677 25.65 8.25 -2.95
C GLY A 677 26.12 8.12 -1.50
N HIS A 678 27.04 8.99 -1.07
CA HIS A 678 27.49 9.10 0.32
C HIS A 678 26.36 9.57 1.24
N SER A 679 25.70 10.69 0.91
CA SER A 679 24.60 11.23 1.70
C SER A 679 23.40 10.30 1.77
N GLU A 680 23.06 9.63 0.68
CA GLU A 680 22.03 8.58 0.66
C GLU A 680 22.45 7.37 1.52
N THR A 681 23.73 6.97 1.52
CA THR A 681 24.22 5.91 2.41
C THR A 681 23.98 6.24 3.89
N MET A 682 24.25 7.49 4.30
CA MET A 682 24.14 7.92 5.69
C MET A 682 22.69 8.01 6.18
N GLU A 683 21.82 8.71 5.44
CA GLU A 683 20.42 8.90 5.87
C GLU A 683 19.61 7.60 5.85
N TYR A 684 19.87 6.69 4.90
CA TYR A 684 19.19 5.40 4.84
C TYR A 684 19.78 4.40 5.85
N ALA A 685 21.05 4.50 6.23
CA ALA A 685 21.58 3.74 7.38
C ALA A 685 20.87 4.10 8.70
N ASN A 686 20.48 5.36 8.91
CA ASN A 686 19.64 5.76 10.05
C ASN A 686 18.27 5.05 10.07
N GLY A 687 17.61 4.93 8.91
CA GLY A 687 16.34 4.18 8.82
C GLY A 687 16.51 2.66 8.97
N VAL A 688 17.62 2.05 8.52
CA VAL A 688 17.93 0.64 8.83
C VAL A 688 18.10 0.43 10.33
N MET A 689 18.82 1.32 11.01
CA MET A 689 19.02 1.23 12.47
C MET A 689 17.70 1.32 13.25
N GLU A 690 16.74 2.11 12.77
CA GLU A 690 15.39 2.20 13.35
C GLU A 690 14.57 0.91 13.18
N MET A 691 14.75 0.17 12.08
CA MET A 691 14.13 -1.16 11.92
C MET A 691 14.56 -2.14 13.03
N PHE A 692 15.80 -2.05 13.50
CA PHE A 692 16.24 -2.87 14.64
C PHE A 692 15.62 -2.42 15.97
N ARG A 693 15.38 -1.12 16.16
CA ARG A 693 14.63 -0.61 17.33
C ARG A 693 13.18 -1.08 17.30
N ILE A 694 12.53 -1.04 16.14
CA ILE A 694 11.17 -1.55 15.93
C ILE A 694 11.08 -3.05 16.27
N ALA A 695 12.08 -3.85 15.86
CA ALA A 695 12.14 -5.27 16.18
C ALA A 695 12.39 -5.57 17.67
N ASP A 696 13.22 -4.78 18.34
CA ASP A 696 13.43 -4.83 19.79
C ASP A 696 12.15 -4.47 20.56
N ASP A 697 11.50 -3.36 20.19
CA ASP A 697 10.23 -2.92 20.80
C ASP A 697 9.12 -3.97 20.61
N TRP A 698 9.01 -4.57 19.42
CA TRP A 698 8.08 -5.68 19.11
C TRP A 698 8.34 -6.92 19.99
N ALA A 699 9.60 -7.25 20.25
CA ALA A 699 9.93 -8.38 21.12
C ALA A 699 9.81 -8.04 22.61
N ALA A 700 9.98 -6.78 22.98
CA ALA A 700 9.76 -6.27 24.34
C ALA A 700 8.26 -6.19 24.69
N ASP A 701 7.39 -5.93 23.71
CA ASP A 701 5.95 -5.85 23.95
C ASP A 701 5.35 -7.19 24.36
N LYS A 702 4.66 -7.19 25.49
CA LYS A 702 3.96 -8.33 26.10
C LYS A 702 2.57 -7.91 26.63
N THR A 703 2.08 -6.75 26.20
CA THR A 703 0.85 -6.13 26.70
C THR A 703 -0.20 -6.20 25.59
N PRO A 704 -1.32 -6.92 25.77
CA PRO A 704 -2.35 -6.94 24.75
C PRO A 704 -2.92 -5.55 24.48
N ALA A 705 -3.06 -5.24 23.20
CA ALA A 705 -3.88 -4.13 22.71
C ALA A 705 -5.27 -4.14 23.36
N THR A 706 -5.83 -2.95 23.58
CA THR A 706 -7.20 -2.78 24.02
C THR A 706 -8.09 -2.33 22.87
N SER A 707 -9.30 -2.89 22.77
CA SER A 707 -10.23 -2.56 21.71
C SER A 707 -11.65 -2.25 22.21
N THR A 708 -12.27 -1.23 21.61
CA THR A 708 -13.60 -0.72 21.99
C THR A 708 -14.51 -0.60 20.77
N LEU A 709 -15.78 -0.96 20.95
CA LEU A 709 -16.84 -0.77 19.95
C LEU A 709 -17.50 0.59 20.15
N THR A 710 -17.32 1.50 19.20
CA THR A 710 -17.70 2.90 19.28
C THR A 710 -18.63 3.30 18.12
N PRO A 711 -19.76 4.00 18.37
CA PRO A 711 -20.38 4.25 19.66
C PRO A 711 -21.21 3.05 20.14
N SER A 712 -20.98 2.61 21.38
CA SER A 712 -21.81 1.59 22.04
C SER A 712 -23.01 2.25 22.74
N ALA A 713 -24.12 2.41 22.01
CA ALA A 713 -25.34 3.05 22.52
C ALA A 713 -26.62 2.39 21.96
N GLN A 714 -27.74 2.60 22.66
CA GLN A 714 -29.08 2.32 22.14
C GLN A 714 -29.42 3.29 21.00
N SER A 715 -30.16 2.82 19.99
CA SER A 715 -30.58 3.61 18.83
C SER A 715 -31.97 3.17 18.35
N ASP A 716 -32.83 4.12 18.00
CA ASP A 716 -34.17 3.82 17.46
C ASP A 716 -34.17 3.62 15.93
N SER A 717 -32.98 3.65 15.32
CA SER A 717 -32.73 3.49 13.89
C SER A 717 -31.37 2.80 13.63
N PRO A 718 -31.12 2.26 12.42
CA PRO A 718 -29.86 1.57 12.10
C PRO A 718 -28.61 2.37 12.49
N LYS A 719 -27.70 1.72 13.22
CA LYS A 719 -26.56 2.38 13.85
C LYS A 719 -25.24 1.88 13.25
N GLY A 720 -24.44 2.80 12.71
CA GLY A 720 -23.05 2.53 12.36
C GLY A 720 -22.19 2.46 13.61
N VAL A 721 -21.40 1.39 13.74
CA VAL A 721 -20.38 1.21 14.78
C VAL A 721 -19.04 0.81 14.17
N ARG A 722 -17.96 1.07 14.90
CA ARG A 722 -16.57 0.83 14.49
C ARG A 722 -15.77 0.27 15.66
N PHE A 723 -14.72 -0.48 15.38
CA PHE A 723 -13.71 -0.79 16.40
C PHE A 723 -12.61 0.27 16.40
N GLU A 724 -12.28 0.73 17.60
CA GLU A 724 -11.11 1.54 17.93
C GLU A 724 -10.14 0.65 18.71
N VAL A 725 -8.84 0.86 18.52
CA VAL A 725 -7.76 0.06 19.13
C VAL A 725 -6.69 0.99 19.72
N SER A 726 -6.08 0.63 20.85
CA SER A 726 -5.02 1.43 21.48
C SER A 726 -3.71 1.48 20.69
N GLU A 727 -3.48 0.48 19.84
CA GLU A 727 -2.29 0.28 19.03
C GLU A 727 -2.59 -0.65 17.83
N PRO A 728 -1.65 -0.87 16.90
CA PRO A 728 -1.88 -1.71 15.72
C PRO A 728 -2.31 -3.15 16.03
N ALA A 729 -3.61 -3.42 15.96
CA ALA A 729 -4.20 -4.71 16.30
C ALA A 729 -5.33 -5.14 15.35
N THR A 730 -5.42 -6.46 15.12
CA THR A 730 -6.43 -7.12 14.30
C THR A 730 -7.59 -7.56 15.18
N VAL A 731 -8.78 -7.02 14.97
CA VAL A 731 -9.99 -7.40 15.72
C VAL A 731 -10.71 -8.56 15.03
N TYR A 732 -10.99 -9.62 15.79
CA TYR A 732 -11.76 -10.80 15.39
C TYR A 732 -13.11 -10.76 16.10
N TYR A 733 -14.22 -10.84 15.36
CA TYR A 733 -15.55 -10.64 15.97
C TYR A 733 -16.64 -11.58 15.44
N THR A 734 -17.70 -11.69 16.24
CA THR A 734 -18.99 -12.32 15.93
C THR A 734 -20.11 -11.33 16.27
N THR A 735 -21.27 -11.48 15.64
CA THR A 735 -22.44 -10.58 15.79
C THR A 735 -23.66 -11.28 16.44
N ASP A 736 -23.60 -12.59 16.61
CA ASP A 736 -24.65 -13.44 17.17
C ASP A 736 -24.44 -13.78 18.66
N GLY A 737 -23.42 -13.19 19.29
CA GLY A 737 -23.02 -13.50 20.67
C GLY A 737 -22.32 -14.85 20.85
N SER A 738 -21.99 -15.58 19.77
CA SER A 738 -21.08 -16.74 19.84
C SER A 738 -19.64 -16.31 20.16
N THR A 739 -18.78 -17.22 20.62
CA THR A 739 -17.39 -16.86 20.95
C THR A 739 -16.54 -16.85 19.67
N PRO A 740 -15.92 -15.72 19.28
CA PRO A 740 -15.02 -15.66 18.13
C PRO A 740 -13.74 -16.47 18.34
N THR A 741 -13.11 -16.83 17.23
CA THR A 741 -11.81 -17.52 17.13
C THR A 741 -10.92 -16.79 16.13
N ILE A 742 -9.69 -17.26 15.90
CA ILE A 742 -8.79 -16.65 14.90
C ILE A 742 -9.23 -16.90 13.44
N ASP A 743 -10.22 -17.79 13.24
CA ASP A 743 -10.89 -18.06 11.96
C ASP A 743 -12.20 -17.24 11.81
N SER A 744 -12.61 -16.49 12.84
CA SER A 744 -13.79 -15.61 12.76
C SER A 744 -13.54 -14.39 11.87
N PRO A 745 -14.61 -13.72 11.39
CA PRO A 745 -14.50 -12.49 10.63
C PRO A 745 -13.57 -11.46 11.30
N ARG A 746 -12.59 -11.00 10.53
CA ARG A 746 -11.73 -9.87 10.90
C ARG A 746 -12.43 -8.57 10.54
N TYR A 747 -12.31 -7.56 11.39
CA TYR A 747 -12.68 -6.18 11.07
C TYR A 747 -11.82 -5.66 9.91
N LYS A 748 -12.45 -5.10 8.88
CA LYS A 748 -11.78 -4.70 7.63
C LYS A 748 -11.62 -3.19 7.53
N GLN A 749 -10.79 -2.76 6.58
CA GLN A 749 -10.76 -1.38 6.10
C GLN A 749 -12.01 -1.06 5.25
N THR A 750 -12.42 0.21 5.23
CA THR A 750 -13.60 0.67 4.46
C THR A 750 -13.41 0.41 2.96
N GLU A 751 -12.32 0.95 2.42
CA GLU A 751 -11.73 0.63 1.10
C GLU A 751 -10.20 0.70 1.28
N PHE A 752 -9.43 0.51 0.21
CA PHE A 752 -7.97 0.47 0.34
C PHE A 752 -7.39 1.80 0.88
N ARG A 753 -6.42 1.69 1.81
CA ARG A 753 -5.77 2.82 2.53
C ARG A 753 -6.73 3.71 3.35
N GLU A 754 -8.01 3.35 3.47
CA GLU A 754 -8.96 4.01 4.38
C GLU A 754 -9.00 3.34 5.76
N PRO A 755 -9.45 4.05 6.82
CA PRO A 755 -9.64 3.46 8.15
C PRO A 755 -10.72 2.35 8.16
N GLY A 756 -10.82 1.68 9.31
CA GLY A 756 -11.77 0.59 9.57
C GLY A 756 -13.22 0.88 9.13
N GLU A 757 -13.87 -0.16 8.61
CA GLU A 757 -15.21 -0.12 8.03
C GLU A 757 -16.30 0.30 9.02
N THR A 758 -17.41 0.89 8.53
CA THR A 758 -18.60 1.07 9.38
C THR A 758 -19.43 -0.21 9.36
N LEU A 759 -19.52 -0.88 10.51
CA LEU A 759 -20.44 -2.00 10.70
C LEU A 759 -21.84 -1.45 10.99
N TRP A 760 -22.78 -1.67 10.07
CA TRP A 760 -24.17 -1.20 10.23
C TRP A 760 -25.01 -2.22 11.01
N VAL A 761 -25.54 -1.79 12.15
CA VAL A 761 -26.42 -2.57 13.04
C VAL A 761 -27.87 -2.20 12.79
N GLU A 762 -28.67 -3.13 12.28
CA GLU A 762 -30.07 -2.90 11.87
C GLU A 762 -31.12 -3.52 12.82
N GLN A 763 -30.67 -4.42 13.70
CA GLN A 763 -31.46 -5.05 14.77
C GLN A 763 -30.56 -5.19 16.01
N THR A 764 -31.12 -5.41 17.21
CA THR A 764 -30.31 -5.65 18.42
C THR A 764 -29.28 -6.76 18.17
N THR A 765 -28.00 -6.41 18.29
CA THR A 765 -26.87 -7.25 17.88
C THR A 765 -25.84 -7.30 19.01
N THR A 766 -25.51 -8.51 19.46
CA THR A 766 -24.49 -8.75 20.50
C THR A 766 -23.17 -9.07 19.85
N PHE A 767 -22.26 -8.10 19.87
CA PHE A 767 -20.89 -8.30 19.46
C PHE A 767 -20.13 -9.04 20.55
N LYS A 768 -19.33 -10.02 20.15
CA LYS A 768 -18.18 -10.51 20.93
C LYS A 768 -16.95 -10.38 20.06
N TRP A 769 -15.83 -10.00 20.67
CA TRP A 769 -14.58 -9.81 19.95
C TRP A 769 -13.36 -9.98 20.86
N PHE A 770 -12.21 -10.19 20.24
CA PHE A 770 -10.90 -9.94 20.83
C PHE A 770 -10.01 -9.29 19.78
N SER A 771 -8.93 -8.66 20.21
CA SER A 771 -7.88 -8.14 19.33
C SER A 771 -6.57 -8.91 19.50
N VAL A 772 -5.77 -8.94 18.45
CA VAL A 772 -4.39 -9.46 18.43
C VAL A 772 -3.50 -8.38 17.86
N ASP A 773 -2.55 -7.88 18.65
CA ASP A 773 -1.56 -6.90 18.19
C ASP A 773 -0.53 -7.51 17.23
N ALA A 774 0.36 -6.67 16.69
CA ALA A 774 1.43 -7.11 15.80
C ALA A 774 2.46 -8.05 16.48
N ALA A 775 2.65 -7.97 17.79
CA ALA A 775 3.51 -8.87 18.58
C ALA A 775 2.86 -10.24 18.86
N GLY A 776 1.54 -10.33 18.67
CA GLY A 776 0.75 -11.54 18.86
C GLY A 776 0.15 -11.68 20.26
N ASN A 777 0.16 -10.63 21.10
CA ASN A 777 -0.52 -10.70 22.39
C ASN A 777 -2.05 -10.64 22.17
N LEU A 778 -2.77 -11.40 22.99
CA LEU A 778 -4.20 -11.65 22.83
C LEU A 778 -5.00 -10.84 23.86
N GLU A 779 -5.90 -9.96 23.40
CA GLU A 779 -6.80 -9.25 24.29
C GLU A 779 -7.82 -10.21 24.96
N PRO A 780 -8.11 -10.06 26.26
CA PRO A 780 -9.23 -10.76 26.89
C PRO A 780 -10.56 -10.49 26.17
N MET A 781 -11.35 -11.56 25.99
CA MET A 781 -12.64 -11.52 25.28
C MET A 781 -13.55 -10.37 25.75
N ARG A 782 -13.97 -9.54 24.80
CA ARG A 782 -14.88 -8.42 24.99
C ARG A 782 -16.29 -8.76 24.50
N SER A 783 -17.27 -8.00 24.99
CA SER A 783 -18.64 -8.04 24.46
C SER A 783 -19.36 -6.72 24.70
N ALA A 784 -20.22 -6.34 23.75
CA ALA A 784 -21.15 -5.23 23.85
C ALA A 784 -22.39 -5.54 23.02
N THR A 785 -23.55 -5.07 23.45
CA THR A 785 -24.78 -5.20 22.66
C THR A 785 -25.23 -3.83 22.20
N VAL A 786 -25.33 -3.66 20.88
CA VAL A 786 -25.92 -2.48 20.26
C VAL A 786 -27.42 -2.74 20.15
N GLN A 787 -28.21 -2.01 20.91
CA GLN A 787 -29.67 -2.18 20.98
C GLN A 787 -30.33 -1.34 19.88
N ILE A 788 -31.17 -1.97 19.05
CA ILE A 788 -32.00 -1.27 18.05
C ILE A 788 -33.47 -1.41 18.43
N GLY A 789 -34.11 -0.30 18.81
CA GLY A 789 -35.52 -0.22 19.17
C GLY A 789 -35.81 0.38 20.55
N GLU A 790 -37.08 0.73 20.77
CA GLU A 790 -37.58 1.35 22.01
C GLU A 790 -37.80 0.33 23.14
N ASN A 791 -37.47 0.73 24.38
CA ASN A 791 -38.02 0.09 25.58
C ASN A 791 -39.40 0.70 25.88
N GLY A 792 -40.46 0.11 25.33
CA GLY A 792 -41.83 0.56 25.54
C GLY A 792 -42.35 0.28 26.96
N GLY A 793 -42.35 1.30 27.82
CA GLY A 793 -43.09 1.29 29.08
C GLY A 793 -44.58 1.55 28.84
N VAL A 794 -45.47 0.65 29.27
CA VAL A 794 -46.92 0.82 29.09
C VAL A 794 -47.48 1.73 30.20
N GLY A 795 -48.09 2.85 29.81
CA GLY A 795 -48.73 3.80 30.73
C GLY A 795 -50.00 4.40 30.13
N GLY A 796 -50.92 4.83 31.02
CA GLY A 796 -52.15 5.51 30.63
C GLY A 796 -52.39 6.73 31.52
N ALA A 797 -52.80 7.85 30.92
CA ALA A 797 -53.14 9.07 31.63
C ALA A 797 -54.64 9.13 31.93
N VAL A 798 -54.99 9.46 33.17
CA VAL A 798 -56.38 9.75 33.57
C VAL A 798 -56.55 11.27 33.61
N PRO A 799 -57.40 11.89 32.78
CA PRO A 799 -57.61 13.34 32.80
C PRO A 799 -58.34 13.80 34.07
N ALA A 800 -58.04 15.02 34.52
CA ALA A 800 -58.80 15.68 35.58
C ALA A 800 -60.29 15.74 35.20
N THR A 801 -61.12 15.00 35.93
CA THR A 801 -62.54 14.80 35.64
C THR A 801 -63.32 15.04 36.92
N LEU A 802 -64.23 16.02 36.88
CA LEU A 802 -65.16 16.31 37.95
C LEU A 802 -66.55 16.48 37.32
N ALA A 803 -67.45 15.54 37.54
CA ALA A 803 -68.76 15.52 36.91
C ALA A 803 -69.87 15.16 37.91
N LEU A 804 -70.96 15.93 37.85
CA LEU A 804 -72.17 15.77 38.66
C LEU A 804 -73.37 15.68 37.70
N THR A 805 -74.15 14.61 37.78
CA THR A 805 -75.40 14.45 37.02
C THR A 805 -76.57 14.24 37.97
N LEU A 806 -77.69 14.94 37.78
CA LEU A 806 -78.89 14.83 38.60
C LEU A 806 -80.00 14.08 37.85
N SER A 807 -80.69 13.16 38.52
CA SER A 807 -81.66 12.23 37.89
C SER A 807 -83.03 12.84 37.62
N GLY A 808 -83.23 14.13 37.92
CA GLY A 808 -84.50 14.86 37.75
C GLY A 808 -84.91 15.65 38.99
N PRO A 809 -85.88 16.58 38.86
CA PRO A 809 -86.38 17.36 40.00
C PRO A 809 -87.23 16.49 40.94
N ALA A 810 -86.98 16.59 42.24
CA ALA A 810 -87.79 15.91 43.25
C ALA A 810 -89.13 16.65 43.48
N SER A 811 -90.19 15.92 43.81
CA SER A 811 -91.52 16.46 44.08
C SER A 811 -92.08 15.94 45.39
N PHE A 812 -92.62 16.82 46.23
CA PHE A 812 -93.25 16.49 47.51
C PHE A 812 -94.70 15.97 47.38
N GLY A 813 -95.27 16.00 46.17
CA GLY A 813 -96.72 15.82 45.97
C GLY A 813 -97.54 17.00 46.49
N ALA A 814 -98.79 16.76 46.86
CA ALA A 814 -99.69 17.80 47.34
C ALA A 814 -99.54 18.05 48.86
N PHE A 815 -99.28 19.30 49.24
CA PHE A 815 -99.37 19.73 50.64
C PHE A 815 -100.85 19.83 51.07
N THR A 816 -101.18 19.26 52.22
CA THR A 816 -102.53 19.24 52.80
C THR A 816 -102.70 20.39 53.80
N PRO A 817 -103.61 21.35 53.57
CA PRO A 817 -103.88 22.43 54.53
C PRO A 817 -104.45 21.90 55.85
N GLY A 818 -104.12 22.55 56.97
CA GLY A 818 -104.69 22.23 58.29
C GLY A 818 -104.08 21.01 59.01
N VAL A 819 -103.07 20.35 58.43
CA VAL A 819 -102.45 19.14 58.98
C VAL A 819 -100.95 19.35 59.17
N ALA A 820 -100.47 19.25 60.41
CA ALA A 820 -99.04 19.25 60.71
C ALA A 820 -98.39 17.99 60.13
N LYS A 821 -97.47 18.14 59.18
CA LYS A 821 -96.83 17.01 58.50
C LYS A 821 -95.47 17.38 57.91
N ASP A 822 -94.51 16.47 58.10
CA ASP A 822 -93.27 16.44 57.33
C ASP A 822 -93.52 15.77 55.97
N TYR A 823 -93.22 16.48 54.89
CA TYR A 823 -93.18 15.93 53.54
C TYR A 823 -91.72 15.66 53.19
N THR A 824 -91.43 14.47 52.68
CA THR A 824 -90.10 14.05 52.27
C THR A 824 -90.13 13.55 50.83
N THR A 825 -89.08 13.85 50.07
CA THR A 825 -88.89 13.36 48.70
C THR A 825 -87.40 13.26 48.41
N THR A 826 -87.02 12.54 47.36
CA THR A 826 -85.60 12.30 47.01
C THR A 826 -85.34 12.51 45.53
N THR A 827 -84.11 12.88 45.19
CA THR A 827 -83.54 12.64 43.85
C THR A 827 -82.16 12.02 44.01
N ASN A 828 -81.65 11.40 42.95
CA ASN A 828 -80.30 10.83 42.94
C ASN A 828 -79.36 11.71 42.11
N ALA A 829 -78.18 11.97 42.65
CA ALA A 829 -77.03 12.46 41.92
C ALA A 829 -76.08 11.31 41.61
N ASN A 830 -75.33 11.44 40.51
CA ASN A 830 -74.22 10.57 40.17
C ASN A 830 -72.93 11.41 40.14
N VAL A 831 -71.91 10.97 40.88
CA VAL A 831 -70.63 11.68 41.05
C VAL A 831 -69.48 10.91 40.41
N ILE A 832 -68.68 11.62 39.61
CA ILE A 832 -67.39 11.15 39.10
C ILE A 832 -66.33 12.18 39.50
N SER A 833 -65.26 11.72 40.14
CA SER A 833 -64.09 12.52 40.51
C SER A 833 -62.81 11.71 40.31
N THR A 834 -61.86 12.23 39.55
CA THR A 834 -60.49 11.69 39.52
C THR A 834 -59.58 12.28 40.59
N ALA A 835 -60.04 13.32 41.30
CA ALA A 835 -59.39 13.90 42.47
C ALA A 835 -59.79 13.17 43.76
N GLY A 836 -58.88 13.16 44.74
CA GLY A 836 -59.02 12.48 46.03
C GLY A 836 -59.69 13.29 47.14
N ASP A 837 -60.24 14.47 46.86
CA ASP A 837 -60.71 15.45 47.85
C ASP A 837 -62.04 16.13 47.46
N ALA A 838 -62.86 15.46 46.63
CA ALA A 838 -64.11 16.04 46.15
C ALA A 838 -65.13 16.26 47.28
N ALA A 839 -65.91 17.34 47.18
CA ALA A 839 -67.01 17.69 48.07
C ALA A 839 -68.25 18.13 47.27
N LEU A 840 -69.42 17.64 47.67
CA LEU A 840 -70.73 18.01 47.11
C LEU A 840 -71.46 18.92 48.09
N THR A 841 -71.86 20.09 47.62
CA THR A 841 -72.53 21.13 48.40
C THR A 841 -73.83 21.57 47.70
N VAL A 842 -74.71 22.22 48.46
CA VAL A 842 -75.92 22.88 47.92
C VAL A 842 -75.95 24.35 48.36
N SER A 843 -76.39 25.23 47.46
CA SER A 843 -76.73 26.62 47.79
C SER A 843 -77.77 26.68 48.91
N ASP A 844 -77.76 27.72 49.75
CA ASP A 844 -78.76 27.94 50.82
C ASP A 844 -80.19 27.58 50.35
N PRO A 845 -80.78 26.50 50.92
CA PRO A 845 -82.09 26.03 50.51
C PRO A 845 -83.21 27.05 50.66
N GLY A 846 -83.09 27.99 51.61
CA GLY A 846 -84.13 28.98 51.89
C GLY A 846 -85.49 28.34 52.17
N ARG A 847 -86.54 28.83 51.50
CA ARG A 847 -87.94 28.39 51.65
C ARG A 847 -88.56 28.13 50.27
N LEU A 848 -89.50 27.18 50.18
CA LEU A 848 -90.32 27.03 48.97
C LEU A 848 -91.26 28.24 48.80
N MET A 849 -91.39 28.71 47.56
CA MET A 849 -92.14 29.91 47.19
C MET A 849 -93.32 29.57 46.27
N ASN A 850 -94.50 30.11 46.56
CA ASN A 850 -95.63 30.19 45.63
C ASN A 850 -95.83 31.68 45.27
N GLY A 851 -95.28 32.09 44.12
CA GLY A 851 -95.12 33.51 43.78
C GLY A 851 -94.25 34.22 44.82
N THR A 852 -94.75 35.32 45.38
CA THR A 852 -94.07 36.07 46.46
C THR A 852 -94.28 35.47 47.86
N PHE A 853 -95.05 34.38 48.00
CA PHE A 853 -95.41 33.82 49.30
C PHE A 853 -94.49 32.64 49.68
N ALA A 854 -93.75 32.80 50.77
CA ALA A 854 -92.84 31.78 51.32
C ALA A 854 -93.53 30.88 52.35
N LEU A 855 -93.14 29.61 52.42
CA LEU A 855 -93.53 28.76 53.56
C LEU A 855 -92.85 29.21 54.88
N PRO A 856 -93.47 28.97 56.06
CA PRO A 856 -92.90 29.35 57.36
C PRO A 856 -91.61 28.60 57.72
N SER A 857 -91.54 27.29 57.46
CA SER A 857 -90.33 26.49 57.67
C SER A 857 -89.44 26.49 56.41
N PRO A 858 -88.10 26.51 56.59
CA PRO A 858 -87.17 26.35 55.48
C PRO A 858 -87.27 24.97 54.84
N LEU A 859 -86.73 24.86 53.63
CA LEU A 859 -86.50 23.59 52.96
C LEU A 859 -85.24 22.94 53.53
N GLU A 860 -85.32 21.72 54.03
CA GLU A 860 -84.15 20.96 54.48
C GLU A 860 -83.62 20.08 53.34
N VAL A 861 -82.30 20.03 53.19
CA VAL A 861 -81.60 19.22 52.16
C VAL A 861 -80.49 18.42 52.84
N ALA A 862 -80.48 17.11 52.64
CA ALA A 862 -79.47 16.20 53.18
C ALA A 862 -78.91 15.27 52.10
N PHE A 863 -77.60 15.02 52.14
CA PHE A 863 -76.92 14.08 51.26
C PHE A 863 -76.66 12.76 52.00
N SER A 864 -76.84 11.63 51.33
CA SER A 864 -76.34 10.34 51.81
C SER A 864 -74.80 10.29 51.89
N LYS A 865 -74.12 11.10 51.07
CA LYS A 865 -72.67 11.28 51.06
C LYS A 865 -72.33 12.65 50.47
N ALA A 866 -71.48 13.42 51.16
CA ALA A 866 -71.15 14.80 50.79
C ALA A 866 -69.66 15.05 50.50
N ALA A 867 -68.79 14.06 50.75
CA ALA A 867 -67.35 14.19 50.56
C ALA A 867 -66.70 12.84 50.21
N TRP A 868 -65.55 12.92 49.54
CA TRP A 868 -64.74 11.79 49.08
C TRP A 868 -63.28 12.03 49.41
N THR A 869 -62.63 11.03 49.99
CA THR A 869 -61.18 11.04 50.33
C THR A 869 -60.34 10.19 49.37
N ALA A 870 -60.93 9.82 48.23
CA ALA A 870 -60.33 9.04 47.15
C ALA A 870 -61.11 9.28 45.84
N PRO A 871 -60.50 9.03 44.65
CA PRO A 871 -61.20 9.06 43.38
C PRO A 871 -62.42 8.14 43.34
N VAL A 872 -63.46 8.55 42.65
CA VAL A 872 -64.72 7.80 42.49
C VAL A 872 -65.26 7.83 41.08
N SER A 873 -65.88 6.72 40.68
CA SER A 873 -66.59 6.59 39.42
C SER A 873 -68.00 6.09 39.69
N ASN A 874 -69.00 6.87 39.28
CA ASN A 874 -70.42 6.55 39.33
C ASN A 874 -71.05 6.19 40.70
N ASP A 875 -70.37 6.40 41.82
CA ASP A 875 -70.73 7.40 42.84
C ASP A 875 -72.20 7.77 43.18
N PRO A 876 -73.20 6.90 43.47
CA PRO A 876 -74.58 7.37 43.60
C PRO A 876 -74.82 8.07 44.95
N VAL A 877 -75.31 9.31 44.92
CA VAL A 877 -75.71 10.08 46.09
C VAL A 877 -77.19 10.36 46.07
N THR A 878 -77.95 9.76 46.99
CA THR A 878 -79.33 10.18 47.25
C THR A 878 -79.33 11.52 47.98
N ILE A 879 -80.01 12.50 47.39
CA ILE A 879 -80.33 13.81 47.95
C ILE A 879 -81.75 13.75 48.50
N THR A 880 -81.90 13.93 49.80
CA THR A 880 -83.20 13.96 50.48
C THR A 880 -83.62 15.39 50.72
N PHE A 881 -84.85 15.72 50.31
CA PHE A 881 -85.50 16.99 50.59
C PHE A 881 -86.59 16.76 51.63
N LYS A 882 -86.69 17.69 52.58
CA LYS A 882 -87.75 17.69 53.60
C LYS A 882 -88.36 19.08 53.73
N GLN A 883 -89.69 19.15 53.70
CA GLN A 883 -90.45 20.35 53.98
C GLN A 883 -91.45 20.06 55.11
N HIS A 884 -91.29 20.76 56.23
CA HIS A 884 -92.32 20.78 57.27
C HIS A 884 -93.45 21.73 56.87
N ILE A 885 -94.69 21.33 57.10
CA ILE A 885 -95.89 22.18 57.09
C ILE A 885 -96.56 22.06 58.46
N GLY A 886 -96.74 23.18 59.16
CA GLY A 886 -97.46 23.23 60.43
C GLY A 886 -98.98 23.17 60.25
N ALA A 887 -99.72 22.71 61.27
CA ALA A 887 -101.19 22.63 61.22
C ALA A 887 -101.88 23.99 61.03
N THR A 888 -101.20 25.08 61.38
CA THR A 888 -101.67 26.47 61.24
C THR A 888 -101.03 27.22 60.08
N ASP A 889 -100.21 26.56 59.25
CA ASP A 889 -99.51 27.22 58.15
C ASP A 889 -100.49 27.56 57.01
N ALA A 890 -100.48 28.82 56.59
CA ALA A 890 -101.30 29.27 55.47
C ALA A 890 -100.72 28.75 54.14
N LEU A 891 -101.48 27.90 53.43
CA LEU A 891 -101.15 27.42 52.09
C LEU A 891 -101.98 28.15 51.02
N ARG A 892 -101.32 28.56 49.94
CA ARG A 892 -101.96 29.12 48.74
C ARG A 892 -102.10 28.06 47.67
N THR A 893 -103.21 28.07 46.95
CA THR A 893 -103.39 27.27 45.73
C THR A 893 -102.28 27.59 44.72
N GLY A 894 -101.69 26.55 44.10
CA GLY A 894 -100.60 26.69 43.14
C GLY A 894 -99.35 25.91 43.54
N ALA A 895 -98.33 25.96 42.69
CA ALA A 895 -97.07 25.26 42.93
C ALA A 895 -96.16 26.04 43.89
N TYR A 896 -95.57 25.32 44.84
CA TYR A 896 -94.49 25.80 45.70
C TYR A 896 -93.17 25.26 45.15
N SER A 897 -92.22 26.13 44.85
CA SER A 897 -90.95 25.75 44.23
C SER A 897 -89.77 26.60 44.72
N LYS A 898 -88.56 26.06 44.54
CA LYS A 898 -87.29 26.74 44.81
C LYS A 898 -86.23 26.10 43.90
N THR A 899 -85.49 26.92 43.17
CA THR A 899 -84.29 26.47 42.46
C THR A 899 -83.14 26.34 43.45
N LEU A 900 -82.41 25.22 43.38
CA LEU A 900 -81.22 24.93 44.17
C LEU A 900 -80.06 24.65 43.22
N THR A 901 -78.89 25.17 43.55
CA THR A 901 -77.64 24.87 42.84
C THR A 901 -76.85 23.85 43.65
N PHE A 902 -76.49 22.74 43.02
CA PHE A 902 -75.59 21.74 43.58
C PHE A 902 -74.21 21.92 42.97
N THR A 903 -73.19 22.01 43.81
CA THR A 903 -71.80 22.25 43.39
C THR A 903 -70.93 21.10 43.86
N LEU A 904 -70.30 20.42 42.90
CA LEU A 904 -69.22 19.47 43.15
C LEU A 904 -67.88 20.22 42.93
N SER A 905 -66.99 20.17 43.92
CA SER A 905 -65.72 20.94 43.92
C SER A 905 -64.59 20.14 44.58
N THR A 906 -63.34 20.45 44.23
CA THR A 906 -62.11 19.97 44.89
C THR A 906 -61.36 21.16 45.50
N THR A 907 -60.42 20.93 46.42
CA THR A 907 -59.54 21.98 46.96
C THR A 907 -58.29 22.20 46.11
N THR A 908 -57.95 21.21 45.27
CA THR A 908 -56.90 21.31 44.25
C THR A 908 -57.53 20.94 42.89
N PRO A 909 -57.75 21.89 41.96
CA PRO A 909 -58.41 21.64 40.68
C PRO A 909 -57.49 20.99 39.63
#